data_AF-A0A0G3EKM8-F1
#
_entry.id   AF-A0A0G3EKM8-F1
#
_cell.length_a   1.000
_cell.length_b   1.000
_cell.length_c   1.000
_cell.angle_alpha   90.00
_cell.angle_beta   90.00
_cell.angle_gamma   90.00
#
_symmetry.space_group_name_H-M   'P 1'
#
loop_
_entity.id
_entity.type
_entity.pdbx_description
1 polymer ?
#
loop_
_entity_poly.entity_id
_entity_poly.type
_entity_poly.pdbx_seq_one_letter_code
_entity_poly.pdbx_strand_id
1 'polypeptide(L)'
;MKLKRPFLVWGLLIMAAGAMAAGGGPDTPTNAVAFPETRLDPFTSDGPRVRVEGHGSQPFRIYFGNNQFDKDEIILEEMHKARDAGVRVLSVNVGLPEATSPEKIRATLDYFFEPFPEALILLRVWLGPSETWHKKHPEERFTYADGSTTKMASPASEVWRKYAHRNVRELLDIIADSPYADRFIGLIPLYYLTGEWQMWHPEKSGGYSAPMTRAFRAWARETYGSIGKVNKVWGTELESFREIEVPSRDERYEGEFGIFRNPATQQKVIDFTVFMNNLIPDVMGEMAATIKDATAERSLVGYFFGYLFEHAWTGNWPQQIGHLGTSRLLACPDVDFFGSAYSYNMYNRRFGFPMDVHGPRSSGPLHGKAVFLEEDTFTHLAEEPDKSLAAPGYPQRTTHMEETMAVLKRNMGLMIAQNEFPHWQNLLSDGRFNDKRIWNWYDKVHDLIERASLNPAYEPSVAVVLDEKSYTWQRVPARAVYGRWVYETRMALSRTDAALGWYLQSDLDRIPESVRCVILLTPYHLDPAEKNALRRRWMKDGRMIVFCYLPDLFRAGKAPSLTKFTGIGLELHRDEIDPESRLVQGTLMEEGYDPRLGEATDLSYNWNEPGAKLGPVSPWLHVEDEEAEVFARYIDEELPSCAMKEMDGWTSVYLGTSRLTPRIWRELFRRAGCHLYLDEVSDKWMKPDFIQASPPFLMVQSFRGGRKTVYLPHRASVVGEWRDGETRVLGRDTDRVDLDLRPGHPAYILWRRGSIR
;
A
#
# COMPACT_ATOMS: atom_id res chain seq x y z
N MET A 1 -21.78 -41.91 34.10
CA MET A 1 -23.22 -41.70 34.42
C MET A 1 -23.41 -40.26 34.89
N LYS A 2 -24.42 -39.54 34.37
CA LYS A 2 -25.14 -38.33 34.87
C LYS A 2 -24.56 -37.53 36.08
N LEU A 3 -24.66 -36.20 36.20
CA LEU A 3 -24.98 -35.03 35.32
C LEU A 3 -24.81 -33.77 36.20
N LYS A 4 -24.13 -32.67 35.79
CA LYS A 4 -24.70 -31.42 35.21
C LYS A 4 -23.57 -30.39 34.88
N ARG A 5 -23.84 -29.08 34.99
CA ARG A 5 -23.03 -27.84 34.74
C ARG A 5 -23.60 -26.71 35.67
N PRO A 6 -23.32 -25.37 35.57
CA PRO A 6 -22.44 -24.58 34.65
C PRO A 6 -21.69 -23.33 35.26
N PHE A 7 -21.03 -22.53 34.38
CA PHE A 7 -20.61 -21.10 34.52
C PHE A 7 -19.42 -20.77 35.46
N LEU A 8 -18.56 -19.73 35.24
CA LEU A 8 -18.18 -18.89 34.07
C LEU A 8 -16.81 -18.17 34.38
N VAL A 9 -16.19 -17.55 33.36
CA VAL A 9 -15.10 -16.53 33.42
C VAL A 9 -13.66 -17.01 33.64
N TRP A 10 -12.83 -16.81 32.61
CA TRP A 10 -11.37 -16.68 32.72
C TRP A 10 -11.00 -15.19 32.70
N GLY A 11 -10.16 -14.74 33.63
CA GLY A 11 -9.67 -13.35 33.69
C GLY A 11 -8.38 -13.14 32.90
N LEU A 12 -8.24 -11.98 32.25
CA LEU A 12 -6.98 -11.52 31.69
C LEU A 12 -5.99 -11.17 32.80
N LEU A 13 -4.71 -11.52 32.61
CA LEU A 13 -3.59 -11.02 33.40
C LEU A 13 -2.88 -9.91 32.63
N ILE A 14 -3.25 -8.67 32.96
CA ILE A 14 -2.52 -7.46 32.56
C ILE A 14 -1.26 -7.37 33.43
N MET A 15 -0.07 -7.29 32.82
CA MET A 15 1.12 -6.84 33.55
C MET A 15 1.22 -5.32 33.44
N ALA A 16 1.19 -4.66 34.60
CA ALA A 16 1.14 -3.20 34.69
C ALA A 16 2.52 -2.56 34.45
N ALA A 17 2.53 -1.49 33.66
CA ALA A 17 3.62 -0.52 33.67
C ALA A 17 3.53 0.32 34.95
N GLY A 18 4.64 0.45 35.68
CA GLY A 18 4.69 1.22 36.92
C GLY A 18 4.73 2.72 36.64
N ALA A 19 3.65 3.43 36.95
CA ALA A 19 3.65 4.89 36.99
C ALA A 19 4.43 5.37 38.23
N MET A 20 5.46 6.22 38.03
CA MET A 20 6.00 7.06 39.08
C MET A 20 5.47 8.48 38.92
N ALA A 21 4.68 8.93 39.90
CA ALA A 21 4.23 10.30 40.02
C ALA A 21 5.05 11.04 41.10
N ALA A 22 5.57 12.23 40.77
CA ALA A 22 5.84 13.30 41.73
C ALA A 22 6.29 14.57 40.97
N GLY A 23 5.67 15.73 41.27
CA GLY A 23 6.15 17.04 40.79
C GLY A 23 5.06 17.98 40.25
N GLY A 24 4.03 18.29 41.04
CA GLY A 24 3.04 19.30 40.67
C GLY A 24 3.64 20.72 40.66
N GLY A 25 3.66 21.35 39.48
CA GLY A 25 3.76 22.80 39.32
C GLY A 25 2.36 23.45 39.28
N PRO A 26 2.25 24.79 39.36
CA PRO A 26 0.98 25.46 39.59
C PRO A 26 0.00 25.31 38.43
N ASP A 27 -1.29 25.22 38.77
CA ASP A 27 -2.40 25.02 37.83
C ASP A 27 -2.42 26.06 36.69
N THR A 28 -2.02 25.63 35.49
CA THR A 28 -2.52 26.26 34.25
C THR A 28 -3.99 25.86 34.11
N PRO A 29 -4.91 26.78 33.77
CA PRO A 29 -6.29 26.41 33.50
C PRO A 29 -6.35 25.34 32.41
N THR A 30 -7.11 24.27 32.64
CA THR A 30 -7.51 23.36 31.57
C THR A 30 -8.34 24.16 30.58
N ASN A 31 -7.73 24.56 29.46
CA ASN A 31 -8.43 25.26 28.38
C ASN A 31 -9.67 24.44 27.98
N ALA A 32 -10.79 25.14 27.77
CA ALA A 32 -11.93 24.54 27.07
C ALA A 32 -11.42 24.01 25.72
N VAL A 33 -11.78 22.78 25.39
CA VAL A 33 -11.02 22.01 24.40
C VAL A 33 -11.18 22.63 23.01
N ALA A 34 -10.10 23.22 22.49
CA ALA A 34 -10.15 24.18 21.39
C ALA A 34 -10.52 23.57 20.02
N PHE A 35 -10.18 22.30 19.80
CA PHE A 35 -10.49 21.58 18.55
C PHE A 35 -11.81 20.81 18.69
N PRO A 36 -12.64 20.65 17.64
CA PRO A 36 -13.85 19.83 17.67
C PRO A 36 -13.50 18.33 17.83
N GLU A 37 -14.35 17.54 18.51
CA GLU A 37 -14.20 16.08 18.45
C GLU A 37 -14.39 15.58 17.01
N THR A 38 -13.34 14.99 16.45
CA THR A 38 -13.34 14.38 15.12
C THR A 38 -13.20 12.86 15.19
N ARG A 39 -14.06 12.16 14.44
CA ARG A 39 -14.03 10.70 14.25
C ARG A 39 -14.13 10.36 12.77
N LEU A 40 -13.31 9.42 12.31
CA LEU A 40 -13.37 8.89 10.95
C LEU A 40 -14.11 7.55 10.97
N ASP A 41 -15.19 7.46 10.19
CA ASP A 41 -15.95 6.25 9.97
C ASP A 41 -15.58 5.70 8.58
N PRO A 42 -14.59 4.79 8.47
CA PRO A 42 -14.18 4.24 7.18
C PRO A 42 -15.26 3.38 6.51
N PHE A 43 -16.21 2.81 7.26
CA PHE A 43 -17.19 1.84 6.76
C PHE A 43 -18.62 2.29 7.07
N THR A 44 -19.18 3.19 6.24
CA THR A 44 -20.62 3.52 6.24
C THR A 44 -21.27 3.07 4.95
N SER A 45 -22.61 3.00 4.95
CA SER A 45 -23.48 2.69 3.80
C SER A 45 -23.31 3.60 2.57
N ASP A 46 -22.51 4.65 2.72
CA ASP A 46 -22.38 5.82 1.86
C ASP A 46 -20.90 6.28 1.77
N GLY A 47 -19.96 5.39 2.15
CA GLY A 47 -18.52 5.53 1.96
C GLY A 47 -17.76 5.96 3.23
N PRO A 48 -16.48 6.32 3.13
CA PRO A 48 -15.74 6.88 4.25
C PRO A 48 -16.29 8.26 4.64
N ARG A 49 -16.69 8.45 5.91
CA ARG A 49 -17.23 9.72 6.42
C ARG A 49 -16.44 10.24 7.61
N VAL A 50 -16.27 11.55 7.67
CA VAL A 50 -15.76 12.24 8.87
C VAL A 50 -16.93 12.81 9.65
N ARG A 51 -16.95 12.58 10.96
CA ARG A 51 -17.84 13.21 11.93
C ARG A 51 -17.05 14.24 12.71
N VAL A 52 -17.56 15.46 12.78
CA VAL A 52 -16.91 16.58 13.49
C VAL A 52 -17.95 17.27 14.37
N GLU A 53 -17.62 17.47 15.64
CA GLU A 53 -18.42 18.27 16.57
C GLU A 53 -18.72 19.67 15.98
N GLY A 54 -19.98 20.11 16.04
CA GLY A 54 -20.42 21.37 15.42
C GLY A 54 -20.71 21.31 13.92
N HIS A 55 -20.05 20.44 13.15
CA HIS A 55 -20.18 20.37 11.68
C HIS A 55 -20.91 19.12 11.15
N GLY A 56 -21.17 18.13 12.00
CA GLY A 56 -21.95 16.93 11.65
C GLY A 56 -21.13 15.85 10.92
N SER A 57 -21.80 15.02 10.11
CA SER A 57 -21.17 13.93 9.35
C SER A 57 -21.16 14.22 7.85
N GLN A 58 -20.00 14.13 7.22
CA GLN A 58 -19.82 14.40 5.78
C GLN A 58 -18.83 13.43 5.12
N PRO A 59 -18.90 13.21 3.79
CA PRO A 59 -17.93 12.38 3.08
C PRO A 59 -16.50 12.88 3.33
N PHE A 60 -15.60 11.99 3.74
CA PHE A 60 -14.21 12.36 3.96
C PHE A 60 -13.51 12.42 2.60
N ARG A 61 -13.20 13.62 2.11
CA ARG A 61 -12.56 13.86 0.81
C ARG A 61 -11.69 15.10 0.92
N ILE A 62 -10.44 15.00 0.45
CA ILE A 62 -9.42 16.04 0.69
C ILE A 62 -9.04 16.68 -0.63
N TYR A 63 -9.05 18.01 -0.68
CA TYR A 63 -8.27 18.77 -1.66
C TYR A 63 -7.01 19.34 -1.01
N PHE A 64 -5.85 19.05 -1.60
CA PHE A 64 -4.55 19.56 -1.16
C PHE A 64 -3.90 20.45 -2.22
N GLY A 65 -3.57 21.67 -1.82
CA GLY A 65 -2.76 22.61 -2.60
C GLY A 65 -1.33 22.66 -2.10
N ASN A 66 -0.35 22.44 -2.99
CA ASN A 66 1.05 22.41 -2.60
C ASN A 66 1.71 23.80 -2.64
N ASN A 67 1.54 24.56 -1.56
CA ASN A 67 2.10 25.91 -1.32
C ASN A 67 3.64 25.94 -1.14
N GLN A 68 4.38 25.11 -1.91
CA GLN A 68 5.84 25.05 -1.96
C GLN A 68 6.43 25.65 -3.25
N PHE A 69 5.56 26.07 -4.19
CA PHE A 69 5.94 26.44 -5.55
C PHE A 69 5.57 27.88 -5.94
N ASP A 70 5.28 28.74 -4.96
CA ASP A 70 4.94 30.17 -5.15
C ASP A 70 3.78 30.41 -6.15
N LYS A 71 2.77 29.52 -6.13
CA LYS A 71 1.60 29.49 -7.05
C LYS A 71 0.27 29.49 -6.30
N ASP A 72 0.22 30.25 -5.21
CA ASP A 72 -0.86 30.18 -4.22
C ASP A 72 -2.23 30.65 -4.77
N GLU A 73 -2.24 31.55 -5.76
CA GLU A 73 -3.48 31.95 -6.46
C GLU A 73 -4.12 30.78 -7.24
N ILE A 74 -3.31 29.91 -7.88
CA ILE A 74 -3.80 28.71 -8.58
C ILE A 74 -4.40 27.72 -7.58
N ILE A 75 -3.76 27.58 -6.40
CA ILE A 75 -4.28 26.75 -5.31
C ILE A 75 -5.65 27.27 -4.86
N LEU A 76 -5.80 28.58 -4.58
CA LEU A 76 -7.08 29.17 -4.19
C LEU A 76 -8.16 28.99 -5.26
N GLU A 77 -7.80 29.17 -6.53
CA GLU A 77 -8.70 28.95 -7.66
C GLU A 77 -9.25 27.52 -7.72
N GLU A 78 -8.41 26.51 -7.47
CA GLU A 78 -8.81 25.10 -7.44
C GLU A 78 -9.57 24.76 -6.15
N MET A 79 -9.18 25.31 -5.00
CA MET A 79 -9.92 25.18 -3.72
C MET A 79 -11.35 25.69 -3.84
N HIS A 80 -11.58 26.83 -4.51
CA HIS A 80 -12.93 27.32 -4.78
C HIS A 80 -13.74 26.33 -5.63
N LYS A 81 -13.14 25.73 -6.65
CA LYS A 81 -13.82 24.73 -7.51
C LYS A 81 -14.09 23.43 -6.75
N ALA A 82 -13.17 23.00 -5.89
CA ALA A 82 -13.33 21.85 -5.01
C ALA A 82 -14.47 22.05 -3.99
N ARG A 83 -14.50 23.21 -3.31
CA ARG A 83 -15.58 23.64 -2.41
C ARG A 83 -16.94 23.63 -3.12
N ASP A 84 -17.01 24.24 -4.31
CA ASP A 84 -18.23 24.34 -5.10
C ASP A 84 -18.76 22.95 -5.54
N ALA A 85 -17.86 21.96 -5.66
CA ALA A 85 -18.16 20.55 -5.89
C ALA A 85 -18.29 19.71 -4.60
N GLY A 86 -18.55 20.35 -3.45
CA GLY A 86 -18.84 19.66 -2.19
C GLY A 86 -17.63 19.15 -1.40
N VAL A 87 -16.39 19.38 -1.86
CA VAL A 87 -15.18 19.01 -1.08
C VAL A 87 -15.03 19.96 0.10
N ARG A 88 -15.08 19.40 1.31
CA ARG A 88 -15.10 20.17 2.57
C ARG A 88 -13.81 20.10 3.38
N VAL A 89 -12.96 19.11 3.16
CA VAL A 89 -11.62 19.06 3.78
C VAL A 89 -10.61 19.71 2.85
N LEU A 90 -10.04 20.83 3.29
CA LEU A 90 -8.99 21.56 2.58
C LEU A 90 -7.65 21.40 3.32
N SER A 91 -6.58 21.32 2.54
CA SER A 91 -5.24 21.02 3.02
C SER A 91 -4.17 21.86 2.31
N VAL A 92 -3.18 22.31 3.07
CA VAL A 92 -1.93 22.94 2.61
C VAL A 92 -0.78 22.45 3.48
N ASN A 93 0.46 22.76 3.11
CA ASN A 93 1.60 22.49 3.99
C ASN A 93 1.79 23.62 5.01
N VAL A 94 2.16 23.23 6.22
CA VAL A 94 2.78 24.07 7.24
C VAL A 94 4.11 23.45 7.68
N GLY A 95 5.03 24.27 8.16
CA GLY A 95 6.26 23.81 8.81
C GLY A 95 6.15 23.91 10.34
N LEU A 96 7.16 23.37 11.02
CA LEU A 96 7.30 23.52 12.47
C LEU A 96 7.59 24.98 12.86
N PRO A 97 7.08 25.50 14.00
CA PRO A 97 7.25 26.89 14.41
C PRO A 97 8.71 27.37 14.47
N GLU A 98 9.65 26.57 14.98
CA GLU A 98 11.08 26.91 15.02
C GLU A 98 11.76 26.89 13.63
N ALA A 99 11.11 26.31 12.61
CA ALA A 99 11.58 26.29 11.22
C ALA A 99 10.90 27.37 10.35
N THR A 100 9.65 27.71 10.61
CA THR A 100 8.82 28.59 9.76
C THR A 100 8.48 29.94 10.40
N SER A 101 8.52 30.06 11.73
CA SER A 101 7.96 31.13 12.57
C SER A 101 6.42 31.07 12.78
N PRO A 102 5.93 31.35 14.01
CA PRO A 102 4.48 31.41 14.30
C PRO A 102 3.72 32.41 13.43
N GLU A 103 4.32 33.55 13.10
CA GLU A 103 3.69 34.61 12.31
C GLU A 103 3.43 34.15 10.88
N LYS A 104 4.39 33.44 10.27
CA LYS A 104 4.20 32.84 8.95
C LYS A 104 3.16 31.73 8.96
N ILE A 105 3.13 30.91 10.01
CA ILE A 105 2.08 29.87 10.15
C ILE A 105 0.70 30.53 10.19
N ARG A 106 0.49 31.56 11.02
CA ARG A 106 -0.78 32.29 11.08
C ARG A 106 -1.12 32.92 9.73
N ALA A 107 -0.18 33.60 9.07
CA ALA A 107 -0.38 34.18 7.75
C ALA A 107 -0.75 33.15 6.67
N THR A 108 -0.18 31.93 6.70
CA THR A 108 -0.59 30.83 5.83
C THR A 108 -2.01 30.35 6.13
N LEU A 109 -2.40 30.25 7.40
CA LEU A 109 -3.76 29.87 7.78
C LEU A 109 -4.78 30.94 7.33
N ASP A 110 -4.46 32.21 7.55
CA ASP A 110 -5.29 33.34 7.13
C ASP A 110 -5.51 33.34 5.61
N TYR A 111 -4.42 33.31 4.85
CA TYR A 111 -4.47 33.36 3.38
C TYR A 111 -5.29 32.21 2.77
N PHE A 112 -5.15 30.98 3.28
CA PHE A 112 -5.80 29.80 2.69
C PHE A 112 -7.17 29.45 3.28
N PHE A 113 -7.51 29.88 4.50
CA PHE A 113 -8.75 29.44 5.18
C PHE A 113 -9.70 30.56 5.62
N GLU A 114 -9.30 31.84 5.55
CA GLU A 114 -10.26 32.96 5.64
C GLU A 114 -11.30 32.93 4.49
N PRO A 115 -10.93 32.63 3.21
CA PRO A 115 -11.91 32.57 2.11
C PRO A 115 -12.88 31.36 2.15
N PHE A 116 -12.70 30.48 3.14
CA PHE A 116 -13.39 29.18 3.26
C PHE A 116 -13.92 28.93 4.68
N PRO A 117 -14.90 29.72 5.19
CA PRO A 117 -15.41 29.59 6.55
C PRO A 117 -15.95 28.18 6.87
N GLU A 118 -16.58 27.53 5.89
CA GLU A 118 -17.18 26.19 6.00
C GLU A 118 -16.20 25.02 5.78
N ALA A 119 -14.90 25.28 5.59
CA ALA A 119 -13.91 24.24 5.35
C ALA A 119 -13.40 23.62 6.65
N LEU A 120 -13.34 22.29 6.68
CA LEU A 120 -12.56 21.53 7.64
C LEU A 120 -11.08 21.57 7.23
N ILE A 121 -10.20 21.72 8.21
CA ILE A 121 -8.78 21.98 8.00
C ILE A 121 -7.97 20.77 8.43
N LEU A 122 -7.30 20.14 7.47
CA LEU A 122 -6.39 19.02 7.69
C LEU A 122 -5.02 19.39 7.13
N LEU A 123 -4.04 19.70 7.99
CA LEU A 123 -2.77 20.26 7.52
C LEU A 123 -1.73 19.18 7.26
N ARG A 124 -0.95 19.32 6.18
CA ARG A 124 0.30 18.56 6.05
C ARG A 124 1.40 19.27 6.84
N VAL A 125 2.08 18.59 7.74
CA VAL A 125 3.15 19.22 8.57
C VAL A 125 4.52 18.63 8.24
N TRP A 126 5.43 19.46 7.76
CA TRP A 126 6.81 19.06 7.50
C TRP A 126 7.62 19.01 8.80
N LEU A 127 8.04 17.81 9.22
CA LEU A 127 8.75 17.56 10.49
C LEU A 127 10.26 17.85 10.45
N GLY A 128 10.78 18.38 9.34
CA GLY A 128 12.20 18.67 9.20
C GLY A 128 12.66 19.83 10.09
N PRO A 129 13.82 19.69 10.76
CA PRO A 129 14.28 20.71 11.69
C PRO A 129 14.91 21.91 10.98
N SER A 130 15.03 23.02 11.71
CA SER A 130 15.57 24.27 11.18
C SER A 130 17.08 24.19 10.86
N GLU A 131 17.58 25.11 10.02
CA GLU A 131 19.02 25.21 9.74
C GLU A 131 19.84 25.46 11.03
N THR A 132 19.26 26.20 11.99
CA THR A 132 19.83 26.42 13.32
C THR A 132 19.99 25.11 14.10
N TRP A 133 18.97 24.23 14.08
CA TRP A 133 19.07 22.90 14.66
C TRP A 133 20.17 22.07 13.97
N HIS A 134 20.23 22.09 12.64
CA HIS A 134 21.26 21.38 11.87
C HIS A 134 22.69 21.85 12.13
N LYS A 135 22.89 23.13 12.49
CA LYS A 135 24.19 23.69 12.90
C LYS A 135 24.57 23.28 14.33
N LYS A 136 23.58 23.09 15.21
CA LYS A 136 23.78 22.63 16.61
C LYS A 136 23.98 21.13 16.73
N HIS A 137 23.37 20.35 15.83
CA HIS A 137 23.33 18.88 15.88
C HIS A 137 23.76 18.21 14.55
N PRO A 138 24.96 18.51 14.01
CA PRO A 138 25.46 17.85 12.79
C PRO A 138 25.61 16.32 12.94
N GLU A 139 25.89 15.83 14.14
CA GLU A 139 26.07 14.41 14.50
C GLU A 139 24.77 13.59 14.48
N GLU A 140 23.62 14.27 14.56
CA GLU A 140 22.29 13.65 14.61
C GLU A 140 21.65 13.50 13.22
N ARG A 141 22.35 13.90 12.16
CA ARG A 141 21.89 13.78 10.76
C ARG A 141 21.86 12.33 10.28
N PHE A 142 21.07 12.07 9.25
CA PHE A 142 21.05 10.78 8.56
C PHE A 142 22.30 10.62 7.69
N THR A 143 23.01 9.50 7.85
CA THR A 143 24.32 9.21 7.25
C THR A 143 24.26 7.92 6.43
N TYR A 144 24.92 7.94 5.26
CA TYR A 144 25.08 6.81 4.36
C TYR A 144 26.37 6.02 4.62
N ALA A 145 26.49 4.86 3.99
CA ALA A 145 27.69 4.01 4.10
C ALA A 145 28.98 4.68 3.62
N ASP A 146 28.89 5.63 2.68
CA ASP A 146 30.02 6.43 2.17
C ASP A 146 30.42 7.59 3.11
N GLY A 147 29.78 7.71 4.28
CA GLY A 147 29.98 8.80 5.24
C GLY A 147 29.29 10.11 4.85
N SER A 148 28.68 10.21 3.68
CA SER A 148 27.92 11.40 3.29
C SER A 148 26.64 11.54 4.12
N THR A 149 26.24 12.79 4.37
CA THR A 149 25.07 13.11 5.22
C THR A 149 24.01 13.88 4.43
N THR A 150 22.76 13.76 4.86
CA THR A 150 21.64 14.54 4.32
C THR A 150 21.37 15.80 5.14
N LYS A 151 20.45 16.64 4.67
CA LYS A 151 19.77 17.66 5.48
C LYS A 151 18.60 17.10 6.30
N MET A 152 18.49 15.78 6.49
CA MET A 152 17.50 15.16 7.37
C MET A 152 18.18 14.69 8.66
N ALA A 153 17.45 14.73 9.76
CA ALA A 153 17.84 14.03 10.98
C ALA A 153 17.75 12.52 10.76
N SER A 154 18.50 11.76 11.56
CA SER A 154 18.33 10.32 11.68
C SER A 154 16.99 10.00 12.37
N PRO A 155 16.25 8.95 11.96
CA PRO A 155 14.98 8.62 12.63
C PRO A 155 15.22 8.12 14.06
N ALA A 156 16.43 7.60 14.33
CA ALA A 156 16.91 7.24 15.65
C ALA A 156 17.39 8.45 16.49
N SER A 157 17.34 9.67 15.97
CA SER A 157 17.75 10.86 16.73
C SER A 157 16.68 11.22 17.77
N GLU A 158 16.91 10.85 19.02
CA GLU A 158 16.13 11.35 20.15
C GLU A 158 16.11 12.88 20.23
N VAL A 159 17.18 13.55 19.78
CA VAL A 159 17.30 15.02 19.81
C VAL A 159 16.34 15.66 18.81
N TRP A 160 16.28 15.13 17.58
CA TRP A 160 15.30 15.57 16.58
C TRP A 160 13.88 15.19 16.99
N ARG A 161 13.66 13.96 17.47
CA ARG A 161 12.33 13.53 17.96
C ARG A 161 11.80 14.48 19.04
N LYS A 162 12.58 14.75 20.09
CA LYS A 162 12.22 15.72 21.16
C LYS A 162 11.96 17.12 20.61
N TYR A 163 12.74 17.58 19.64
CA TYR A 163 12.51 18.83 18.92
C TYR A 163 11.16 18.82 18.17
N ALA A 164 10.86 17.74 17.45
CA ALA A 164 9.65 17.61 16.63
C ALA A 164 8.39 17.51 17.52
N HIS A 165 8.40 16.68 18.57
CA HIS A 165 7.28 16.57 19.51
C HIS A 165 6.96 17.91 20.17
N ARG A 166 7.97 18.69 20.60
CA ARG A 166 7.75 20.05 21.14
C ARG A 166 7.13 20.97 20.09
N ASN A 167 7.73 21.04 18.91
CA ASN A 167 7.30 21.96 17.86
C ASN A 167 5.90 21.62 17.31
N VAL A 168 5.51 20.34 17.30
CA VAL A 168 4.15 19.93 16.91
C VAL A 168 3.11 20.35 17.96
N ARG A 169 3.46 20.30 19.25
CA ARG A 169 2.60 20.88 20.31
C ARG A 169 2.46 22.39 20.14
N GLU A 170 3.57 23.09 19.95
CA GLU A 170 3.56 24.55 19.70
C GLU A 170 2.76 24.93 18.43
N LEU A 171 2.83 24.12 17.37
CA LEU A 171 1.98 24.28 16.19
C LEU A 171 0.49 24.12 16.52
N LEU A 172 0.13 23.12 17.31
CA LEU A 172 -1.25 22.91 17.75
C LEU A 172 -1.71 24.05 18.66
N ASP A 173 -0.87 24.55 19.58
CA ASP A 173 -1.18 25.73 20.40
C ASP A 173 -1.44 26.97 19.53
N ILE A 174 -0.63 27.20 18.49
CA ILE A 174 -0.83 28.29 17.51
C ILE A 174 -2.17 28.16 16.77
N ILE A 175 -2.59 26.94 16.42
CA ILE A 175 -3.88 26.67 15.76
C ILE A 175 -5.04 26.81 16.75
N ALA A 176 -4.89 26.38 18.00
CA ALA A 176 -5.88 26.54 19.06
C ALA A 176 -6.15 28.03 19.37
N ASP A 177 -5.10 28.86 19.35
CA ASP A 177 -5.13 30.32 19.49
C ASP A 177 -5.56 31.05 18.18
N SER A 178 -6.19 30.38 17.22
CA SER A 178 -6.54 30.95 15.91
C SER A 178 -8.05 30.84 15.62
N PRO A 179 -8.62 31.67 14.70
CA PRO A 179 -10.04 31.58 14.29
C PRO A 179 -10.34 30.37 13.37
N TYR A 180 -9.49 29.34 13.44
CA TYR A 180 -9.57 28.09 12.69
C TYR A 180 -9.71 26.87 13.61
N ALA A 181 -9.58 27.02 14.93
CA ALA A 181 -9.54 25.92 15.89
C ALA A 181 -10.80 25.04 15.85
N ASP A 182 -11.97 25.65 15.75
CA ASP A 182 -13.30 25.02 15.72
C ASP A 182 -13.59 24.19 14.46
N ARG A 183 -12.72 24.29 13.44
CA ARG A 183 -12.78 23.55 12.17
C ARG A 183 -11.47 22.85 11.81
N PHE A 184 -10.49 22.86 12.71
CA PHE A 184 -9.28 22.05 12.58
C PHE A 184 -9.57 20.59 12.96
N ILE A 185 -9.27 19.67 12.04
CA ILE A 185 -9.62 18.24 12.21
C ILE A 185 -8.42 17.31 12.30
N GLY A 186 -7.19 17.76 12.01
CA GLY A 186 -6.00 16.93 12.18
C GLY A 186 -4.80 17.25 11.31
N LEU A 187 -3.83 16.33 11.35
CA LEU A 187 -2.53 16.47 10.69
C LEU A 187 -2.19 15.25 9.83
N ILE A 188 -1.43 15.50 8.75
CA ILE A 188 -0.67 14.50 8.02
C ILE A 188 0.82 14.81 8.19
N PRO A 189 1.54 14.16 9.12
CA PRO A 189 2.94 14.46 9.36
C PRO A 189 3.83 13.90 8.25
N LEU A 190 4.66 14.77 7.65
CA LEU A 190 5.53 14.50 6.52
C LEU A 190 6.99 14.45 6.95
N TYR A 191 7.73 13.42 6.50
CA TYR A 191 9.19 13.45 6.58
C TYR A 191 9.90 12.64 5.49
N TYR A 192 11.22 12.80 5.39
CA TYR A 192 12.11 12.19 4.38
C TYR A 192 11.74 12.48 2.91
N LEU A 193 11.98 11.54 1.97
CA LEU A 193 11.75 11.75 0.54
C LEU A 193 10.27 12.05 0.30
N THR A 194 10.00 13.13 -0.44
CA THR A 194 8.66 13.59 -0.87
C THR A 194 7.62 13.78 0.26
N GLY A 195 8.03 13.70 1.54
CA GLY A 195 7.13 13.66 2.69
C GLY A 195 6.54 12.27 3.00
N GLU A 196 6.93 11.24 2.24
CA GLU A 196 6.35 9.89 2.23
C GLU A 196 7.05 8.91 3.19
N TRP A 197 7.87 9.40 4.12
CA TRP A 197 8.67 8.62 5.09
C TRP A 197 9.71 7.65 4.48
N GLN A 198 9.90 7.73 3.18
CA GLN A 198 10.88 7.00 2.38
C GLN A 198 12.32 7.54 2.63
N MET A 199 13.25 6.69 3.07
CA MET A 199 14.66 7.07 3.19
C MET A 199 15.28 7.41 1.81
N TRP A 200 15.95 8.56 1.71
CA TRP A 200 16.65 9.00 0.49
C TRP A 200 17.77 8.02 0.06
N HIS A 201 18.12 8.04 -1.23
CA HIS A 201 19.28 7.34 -1.82
C HIS A 201 19.55 5.90 -1.31
N PRO A 202 18.60 4.96 -1.48
CA PRO A 202 18.78 3.57 -1.04
C PRO A 202 20.01 2.88 -1.69
N GLU A 203 20.48 3.34 -2.86
CA GLU A 203 21.72 2.90 -3.50
C GLU A 203 23.00 3.24 -2.71
N LYS A 204 22.96 4.29 -1.89
CA LYS A 204 24.06 4.68 -0.98
C LYS A 204 24.02 3.93 0.36
N SER A 205 22.92 3.22 0.63
CA SER A 205 22.61 2.56 1.90
C SER A 205 22.57 3.50 3.10
N GLY A 206 21.36 3.78 3.61
CA GLY A 206 21.18 4.56 4.82
C GLY A 206 21.46 3.78 6.10
N GLY A 207 21.46 4.49 7.23
CA GLY A 207 21.47 3.88 8.57
C GLY A 207 22.80 3.89 9.34
N TYR A 208 23.81 4.65 8.89
CA TYR A 208 25.17 4.64 9.45
C TYR A 208 25.48 5.81 10.39
N SER A 209 24.45 6.57 10.79
CA SER A 209 24.60 7.69 11.71
C SER A 209 24.78 7.21 13.16
N ALA A 210 25.51 7.96 13.99
CA ALA A 210 25.72 7.61 15.40
C ALA A 210 24.40 7.34 16.17
N PRO A 211 23.28 8.05 15.95
CA PRO A 211 21.99 7.69 16.54
C PRO A 211 21.50 6.29 16.16
N MET A 212 21.67 5.86 14.90
CA MET A 212 21.26 4.52 14.46
C MET A 212 22.03 3.42 15.17
N THR A 213 23.35 3.58 15.32
CA THR A 213 24.16 2.62 16.10
C THR A 213 23.70 2.57 17.57
N ARG A 214 23.42 3.73 18.20
CA ARG A 214 22.91 3.77 19.58
C ARG A 214 21.53 3.09 19.72
N ALA A 215 20.63 3.33 18.79
CA ALA A 215 19.29 2.73 18.79
C ALA A 215 19.33 1.23 18.46
N PHE A 216 20.19 0.77 17.54
CA PHE A 216 20.37 -0.66 17.26
C PHE A 216 20.95 -1.41 18.47
N ARG A 217 21.88 -0.79 19.22
CA ARG A 217 22.37 -1.31 20.52
C ARG A 217 21.26 -1.45 21.56
N ALA A 218 20.35 -0.49 21.63
CA ALA A 218 19.20 -0.52 22.53
C ALA A 218 18.20 -1.62 22.12
N TRP A 219 17.85 -1.68 20.83
CA TRP A 219 16.98 -2.70 20.25
C TRP A 219 17.52 -4.13 20.46
N ALA A 220 18.83 -4.35 20.26
CA ALA A 220 19.45 -5.64 20.50
C ALA A 220 19.43 -6.03 22.00
N ARG A 221 19.54 -5.04 22.91
CA ARG A 221 19.39 -5.27 24.34
C ARG A 221 17.96 -5.64 24.71
N GLU A 222 16.96 -4.98 24.14
CA GLU A 222 15.55 -5.28 24.40
C GLU A 222 15.16 -6.66 23.84
N THR A 223 15.50 -6.93 22.58
CA THR A 223 15.18 -8.18 21.85
C THR A 223 15.83 -9.41 22.50
N TYR A 224 17.10 -9.32 22.90
CA TYR A 224 17.84 -10.48 23.41
C TYR A 224 18.00 -10.50 24.93
N GLY A 225 18.00 -9.36 25.62
CA GLY A 225 18.16 -9.25 27.08
C GLY A 225 19.58 -9.47 27.61
N SER A 226 20.47 -10.16 26.89
CA SER A 226 21.89 -10.31 27.27
C SER A 226 22.84 -10.45 26.08
N ILE A 227 24.07 -9.96 26.22
CA ILE A 227 25.09 -10.02 25.17
C ILE A 227 25.46 -11.47 24.80
N GLY A 228 25.42 -12.41 25.76
CA GLY A 228 25.62 -13.83 25.48
C GLY A 228 24.55 -14.46 24.57
N LYS A 229 23.31 -13.93 24.57
CA LYS A 229 22.29 -14.33 23.60
C LYS A 229 22.51 -13.69 22.23
N VAL A 230 22.90 -12.40 22.19
CA VAL A 230 23.31 -11.72 20.94
C VAL A 230 24.44 -12.50 20.27
N ASN A 231 25.53 -12.76 20.99
CA ASN A 231 26.68 -13.54 20.53
C ASN A 231 26.29 -14.91 19.97
N LYS A 232 25.41 -15.64 20.69
CA LYS A 232 24.91 -16.94 20.23
C LYS A 232 24.09 -16.86 18.93
N VAL A 233 23.35 -15.78 18.71
CA VAL A 233 22.43 -15.63 17.57
C VAL A 233 23.10 -14.96 16.36
N TRP A 234 24.06 -14.07 16.59
CA TRP A 234 24.81 -13.37 15.54
C TRP A 234 26.16 -14.00 15.20
N GLY A 235 26.60 -15.02 15.94
CA GLY A 235 27.91 -15.64 15.74
C GLY A 235 29.08 -14.74 16.13
N THR A 236 28.89 -13.86 17.12
CA THR A 236 29.89 -12.86 17.56
C THR A 236 30.47 -13.17 18.94
N GLU A 237 31.58 -12.54 19.29
CA GLU A 237 32.26 -12.67 20.60
C GLU A 237 32.37 -11.32 21.33
N LEU A 238 31.28 -10.54 21.35
CA LEU A 238 31.25 -9.21 21.98
C LEU A 238 31.22 -9.33 23.51
N GLU A 239 32.05 -8.56 24.21
CA GLU A 239 32.04 -8.47 25.67
C GLU A 239 30.82 -7.67 26.17
N SER A 240 30.37 -6.69 25.39
CA SER A 240 29.27 -5.81 25.79
C SER A 240 28.41 -5.30 24.63
N PHE A 241 27.18 -4.87 24.94
CA PHE A 241 26.31 -4.17 23.99
C PHE A 241 26.93 -2.87 23.43
N ARG A 242 28.03 -2.35 23.99
CA ARG A 242 28.69 -1.15 23.48
C ARG A 242 29.57 -1.42 22.25
N GLU A 243 29.92 -2.68 21.99
CA GLU A 243 30.73 -3.08 20.82
C GLU A 243 29.89 -3.47 19.60
N ILE A 244 28.56 -3.54 19.73
CA ILE A 244 27.67 -3.80 18.59
C ILE A 244 27.78 -2.64 17.60
N GLU A 245 28.33 -2.89 16.43
CA GLU A 245 28.25 -1.98 15.28
C GLU A 245 27.13 -2.41 14.32
N VAL A 246 26.60 -1.45 13.56
CA VAL A 246 25.68 -1.76 12.46
C VAL A 246 26.41 -2.60 11.38
N PRO A 247 25.71 -3.49 10.65
CA PRO A 247 26.29 -4.15 9.49
C PRO A 247 26.83 -3.14 8.47
N SER A 248 28.02 -3.40 7.95
CA SER A 248 28.62 -2.71 6.82
C SER A 248 27.73 -2.79 5.56
N ARG A 249 28.03 -1.97 4.55
CA ARG A 249 27.32 -2.03 3.27
C ARG A 249 27.49 -3.39 2.60
N ASP A 250 28.68 -3.97 2.66
CA ASP A 250 28.99 -5.21 1.96
C ASP A 250 28.26 -6.40 2.64
N GLU A 251 28.26 -6.50 3.97
CA GLU A 251 27.42 -7.44 4.75
C GLU A 251 25.93 -7.38 4.34
N ARG A 252 25.42 -6.20 3.96
CA ARG A 252 24.01 -6.01 3.54
C ARG A 252 23.77 -6.40 2.08
N TYR A 253 24.77 -6.26 1.22
CA TYR A 253 24.71 -6.62 -0.21
C TYR A 253 25.00 -8.10 -0.46
N GLU A 254 25.62 -8.78 0.50
CA GLU A 254 25.85 -10.22 0.48
C GLU A 254 24.61 -11.05 0.83
N GLY A 255 24.54 -12.24 0.24
CA GLY A 255 23.61 -13.32 0.60
C GLY A 255 24.33 -14.66 0.39
N GLU A 256 24.31 -15.52 1.40
CA GLU A 256 24.92 -16.86 1.31
C GLU A 256 24.12 -17.85 0.45
N PHE A 257 22.86 -17.54 0.15
CA PHE A 257 21.96 -18.43 -0.57
C PHE A 257 21.37 -17.71 -1.79
N GLY A 258 22.26 -17.37 -2.74
CA GLY A 258 21.92 -16.58 -3.92
C GLY A 258 21.51 -15.16 -3.54
N ILE A 259 20.25 -14.80 -3.77
CA ILE A 259 19.69 -13.52 -3.29
C ILE A 259 19.31 -13.54 -1.80
N PHE A 260 19.27 -14.70 -1.15
CA PHE A 260 18.82 -14.84 0.23
C PHE A 260 19.97 -14.83 1.23
N ARG A 261 19.66 -14.30 2.41
CA ARG A 261 20.50 -14.41 3.60
C ARG A 261 20.26 -15.72 4.31
N ASN A 262 21.32 -16.26 4.92
CA ASN A 262 21.23 -17.42 5.80
C ASN A 262 21.02 -16.95 7.26
N PRO A 263 19.88 -17.23 7.91
CA PRO A 263 19.64 -16.83 9.30
C PRO A 263 20.61 -17.44 10.32
N ALA A 264 21.29 -18.54 9.98
CA ALA A 264 22.23 -19.18 10.89
C ALA A 264 23.55 -18.40 11.07
N THR A 265 23.84 -17.47 10.17
CA THR A 265 25.15 -16.78 10.04
C THR A 265 25.00 -15.27 9.80
N GLN A 266 23.96 -14.85 9.08
CA GLN A 266 23.71 -13.45 8.69
C GLN A 266 22.57 -12.79 9.50
N GLN A 267 22.18 -13.36 10.66
CA GLN A 267 21.04 -12.86 11.46
C GLN A 267 21.19 -11.39 11.87
N LYS A 268 22.42 -10.93 12.22
CA LYS A 268 22.73 -9.52 12.51
C LYS A 268 22.25 -8.57 11.39
N VAL A 269 22.36 -9.01 10.13
CA VAL A 269 21.96 -8.22 8.96
C VAL A 269 20.44 -8.22 8.78
N ILE A 270 19.80 -9.37 8.94
CA ILE A 270 18.32 -9.51 8.92
C ILE A 270 17.72 -8.62 10.01
N ASP A 271 18.23 -8.72 11.23
CA ASP A 271 17.82 -7.93 12.39
C ASP A 271 17.99 -6.43 12.17
N PHE A 272 19.12 -6.00 11.59
CA PHE A 272 19.32 -4.58 11.29
C PHE A 272 18.33 -4.06 10.25
N THR A 273 18.01 -4.85 9.22
CA THR A 273 16.97 -4.48 8.25
C THR A 273 15.58 -4.45 8.89
N VAL A 274 15.24 -5.39 9.78
CA VAL A 274 13.99 -5.39 10.56
C VAL A 274 13.92 -4.15 11.47
N PHE A 275 14.97 -3.89 12.25
CA PHE A 275 15.08 -2.71 13.11
C PHE A 275 14.90 -1.40 12.31
N MET A 276 15.62 -1.22 11.21
CA MET A 276 15.58 0.00 10.41
C MET A 276 14.20 0.26 9.80
N ASN A 277 13.50 -0.79 9.34
CA ASN A 277 12.17 -0.66 8.73
C ASN A 277 11.03 -0.59 9.76
N ASN A 278 11.23 -1.08 10.99
CA ASN A 278 10.26 -0.91 12.08
C ASN A 278 10.40 0.45 12.78
N LEU A 279 11.61 1.00 12.84
CA LEU A 279 11.88 2.31 13.46
C LEU A 279 11.07 3.45 12.81
N ILE A 280 10.82 3.41 11.51
CA ILE A 280 10.01 4.42 10.81
C ILE A 280 8.55 4.43 11.30
N PRO A 281 7.76 3.35 11.19
CA PRO A 281 6.39 3.31 11.70
C PRO A 281 6.31 3.45 13.23
N ASP A 282 7.35 3.06 13.98
CA ASP A 282 7.43 3.32 15.42
C ASP A 282 7.51 4.83 15.71
N VAL A 283 8.38 5.58 15.02
CA VAL A 283 8.47 7.05 15.12
C VAL A 283 7.22 7.76 14.60
N MET A 284 6.56 7.21 13.58
CA MET A 284 5.25 7.70 13.12
C MET A 284 4.19 7.51 14.23
N GLY A 285 4.14 6.34 14.87
CA GLY A 285 3.24 6.07 15.99
C GLY A 285 3.48 6.99 17.19
N GLU A 286 4.73 7.24 17.57
CA GLU A 286 5.09 8.21 18.62
C GLU A 286 4.64 9.64 18.30
N MET A 287 4.74 10.04 17.02
CA MET A 287 4.27 11.35 16.57
C MET A 287 2.74 11.42 16.56
N ALA A 288 2.06 10.36 16.12
CA ALA A 288 0.61 10.24 16.18
C ALA A 288 0.09 10.35 17.63
N ALA A 289 0.66 9.56 18.56
CA ALA A 289 0.35 9.64 19.99
C ALA A 289 0.59 11.04 20.57
N THR A 290 1.61 11.76 20.10
CA THR A 290 1.88 13.16 20.52
C THR A 290 0.78 14.11 20.05
N ILE A 291 0.27 13.94 18.83
CA ILE A 291 -0.82 14.75 18.27
C ILE A 291 -2.14 14.40 18.96
N LYS A 292 -2.42 13.12 19.19
CA LYS A 292 -3.59 12.65 19.94
C LYS A 292 -3.62 13.23 21.36
N ASP A 293 -2.54 13.10 22.13
CA ASP A 293 -2.43 13.68 23.47
C ASP A 293 -2.58 15.22 23.47
N ALA A 294 -1.87 15.91 22.58
CA ALA A 294 -1.93 17.37 22.45
C ALA A 294 -3.32 17.90 22.00
N THR A 295 -4.15 17.04 21.41
CA THR A 295 -5.53 17.37 20.99
C THR A 295 -6.60 16.68 21.85
N ALA A 296 -6.22 16.05 22.98
CA ALA A 296 -7.10 15.28 23.85
C ALA A 296 -7.98 14.27 23.08
N GLU A 297 -7.35 13.49 22.19
CA GLU A 297 -7.98 12.48 21.32
C GLU A 297 -9.00 13.01 20.30
N ARG A 298 -9.03 14.33 20.03
CA ARG A 298 -10.07 14.95 19.19
C ARG A 298 -9.68 15.15 17.73
N SER A 299 -8.39 15.07 17.38
CA SER A 299 -7.93 15.22 15.99
C SER A 299 -7.57 13.91 15.31
N LEU A 300 -7.65 13.89 13.98
CA LEU A 300 -7.17 12.80 13.13
C LEU A 300 -5.66 12.89 12.88
N VAL A 301 -5.03 11.73 12.70
CA VAL A 301 -3.66 11.60 12.21
C VAL A 301 -3.63 10.61 11.05
N GLY A 302 -2.93 10.97 9.96
CA GLY A 302 -2.69 10.03 8.88
C GLY A 302 -1.35 10.19 8.19
N TYR A 303 -1.02 9.24 7.31
CA TYR A 303 0.32 9.10 6.72
C TYR A 303 0.33 8.61 5.28
N PHE A 304 1.33 9.04 4.51
CA PHE A 304 1.74 8.39 3.26
C PHE A 304 2.66 7.21 3.62
N PHE A 305 2.22 5.97 3.40
CA PHE A 305 3.01 4.79 3.80
C PHE A 305 2.61 3.48 3.08
N GLY A 306 3.42 2.43 3.25
CA GLY A 306 3.11 1.06 2.79
C GLY A 306 3.37 0.76 1.31
N TYR A 307 4.38 1.38 0.68
CA TYR A 307 4.64 1.38 -0.76
C TYR A 307 5.29 0.07 -1.28
N LEU A 308 4.92 -1.06 -0.69
CA LEU A 308 5.60 -2.36 -0.85
C LEU A 308 5.64 -2.87 -2.31
N PHE A 309 4.58 -2.66 -3.08
CA PHE A 309 4.54 -3.04 -4.49
C PHE A 309 5.36 -2.08 -5.35
N GLU A 310 5.33 -0.77 -5.07
CA GLU A 310 6.04 0.21 -5.89
C GLU A 310 7.55 0.13 -5.67
N HIS A 311 8.00 -0.09 -4.43
CA HIS A 311 9.43 -0.24 -4.14
C HIS A 311 10.02 -1.55 -4.66
N ALA A 312 9.20 -2.59 -4.92
CA ALA A 312 9.64 -3.81 -5.60
C ALA A 312 10.19 -3.56 -7.02
N TRP A 313 9.87 -2.41 -7.62
CA TRP A 313 10.35 -1.97 -8.93
C TRP A 313 11.85 -1.68 -8.95
N THR A 314 12.38 -1.05 -7.91
CA THR A 314 13.70 -0.40 -7.90
C THR A 314 14.68 -1.16 -7.00
N GLY A 315 15.78 -1.62 -7.58
CA GLY A 315 16.46 -2.83 -7.11
C GLY A 315 17.09 -2.84 -5.71
N ASN A 316 17.31 -1.67 -5.11
CA ASN A 316 17.86 -1.51 -3.77
C ASN A 316 16.80 -1.07 -2.73
N TRP A 317 15.58 -0.73 -3.17
CA TRP A 317 14.67 0.09 -2.37
C TRP A 317 14.00 -0.67 -1.22
N PRO A 318 13.39 -1.87 -1.39
CA PRO A 318 12.53 -2.45 -0.36
C PRO A 318 13.21 -2.60 1.00
N GLN A 319 14.44 -3.10 1.04
CA GLN A 319 15.19 -3.34 2.27
C GLN A 319 15.83 -2.08 2.88
N GLN A 320 15.91 -0.98 2.14
CA GLN A 320 16.67 0.23 2.50
C GLN A 320 15.78 1.44 2.82
N ILE A 321 14.51 1.42 2.40
CA ILE A 321 13.68 2.63 2.33
C ILE A 321 12.81 2.91 3.56
N GLY A 322 12.61 1.91 4.44
CA GLY A 322 11.87 2.09 5.69
C GLY A 322 10.39 1.68 5.69
N HIS A 323 9.91 1.00 4.64
CA HIS A 323 8.48 0.69 4.47
C HIS A 323 8.06 -0.73 4.88
N LEU A 324 8.99 -1.62 5.28
CA LEU A 324 8.69 -3.03 5.61
C LEU A 324 8.08 -3.25 7.02
N GLY A 325 7.40 -2.24 7.55
CA GLY A 325 6.71 -2.27 8.85
C GLY A 325 5.25 -1.78 8.76
N THR A 326 4.61 -1.97 7.60
CA THR A 326 3.23 -1.57 7.32
C THR A 326 2.25 -2.20 8.33
N SER A 327 2.45 -3.47 8.70
CA SER A 327 1.62 -4.14 9.72
C SER A 327 1.70 -3.45 11.09
N ARG A 328 2.83 -2.81 11.44
CA ARG A 328 2.98 -2.03 12.69
C ARG A 328 2.19 -0.74 12.65
N LEU A 329 2.24 -0.01 11.53
CA LEU A 329 1.46 1.22 11.35
C LEU A 329 -0.06 0.92 11.40
N LEU A 330 -0.50 -0.16 10.75
CA LEU A 330 -1.90 -0.60 10.78
C LEU A 330 -2.38 -0.97 12.19
N ALA A 331 -1.50 -1.55 13.01
CA ALA A 331 -1.79 -1.90 14.39
C ALA A 331 -1.74 -0.71 15.38
N CYS A 332 -1.18 0.44 14.98
CA CYS A 332 -1.12 1.63 15.83
C CYS A 332 -2.53 2.22 16.05
N PRO A 333 -3.02 2.39 17.30
CA PRO A 333 -4.36 2.93 17.54
C PRO A 333 -4.48 4.39 17.09
N ASP A 334 -3.39 5.16 17.21
CA ASP A 334 -3.36 6.62 17.08
C ASP A 334 -3.36 7.12 15.62
N VAL A 335 -3.24 6.21 14.65
CA VAL A 335 -3.32 6.49 13.21
C VAL A 335 -4.73 6.18 12.72
N ASP A 336 -5.45 7.15 12.16
CA ASP A 336 -6.83 6.95 11.69
C ASP A 336 -6.89 6.51 10.22
N PHE A 337 -5.96 7.02 9.40
CA PHE A 337 -5.92 6.75 7.95
C PHE A 337 -4.52 6.73 7.38
N PHE A 338 -4.34 6.05 6.25
CA PHE A 338 -3.10 6.09 5.48
C PHE A 338 -3.39 5.97 3.98
N GLY A 339 -2.37 6.12 3.15
CA GLY A 339 -2.53 5.95 1.71
C GLY A 339 -1.25 6.22 0.94
N SER A 340 -1.42 6.37 -0.37
CA SER A 340 -0.36 6.59 -1.33
C SER A 340 -0.92 7.16 -2.63
N ALA A 341 -0.05 7.64 -3.52
CA ALA A 341 -0.37 7.73 -4.94
C ALA A 341 -0.63 6.34 -5.56
N TYR A 342 -1.10 6.35 -6.80
CA TYR A 342 -1.18 5.15 -7.66
C TYR A 342 0.10 5.01 -8.49
N SER A 343 0.38 3.78 -8.96
CA SER A 343 1.67 3.44 -9.58
C SER A 343 2.15 4.48 -10.58
N TYR A 344 3.42 4.88 -10.42
CA TYR A 344 4.12 5.80 -11.32
C TYR A 344 4.67 5.10 -12.56
N ASN A 345 4.35 3.82 -12.77
CA ASN A 345 4.80 3.11 -13.95
C ASN A 345 4.23 3.71 -15.25
N MET A 346 4.95 3.49 -16.35
CA MET A 346 4.68 4.17 -17.61
C MET A 346 3.37 3.77 -18.32
N TYR A 347 2.64 2.79 -17.78
CA TYR A 347 1.39 2.31 -18.34
C TYR A 347 0.18 2.73 -17.52
N ASN A 348 0.19 2.57 -16.18
CA ASN A 348 -1.01 2.79 -15.36
C ASN A 348 -1.50 4.24 -15.38
N ARG A 349 -0.62 5.20 -15.65
CA ARG A 349 -0.99 6.62 -15.73
C ARG A 349 -1.60 7.02 -17.07
N ARG A 350 -1.49 6.19 -18.11
CA ARG A 350 -1.98 6.49 -19.47
C ARG A 350 -3.48 6.23 -19.64
N PHE A 351 -4.08 6.98 -20.57
CA PHE A 351 -5.44 6.76 -21.08
C PHE A 351 -5.64 5.31 -21.56
N GLY A 352 -6.76 4.69 -21.15
CA GLY A 352 -7.16 3.35 -21.56
C GLY A 352 -6.43 2.17 -20.87
N PHE A 353 -5.51 2.42 -19.93
CA PHE A 353 -4.81 1.37 -19.18
C PHE A 353 -5.40 1.18 -17.77
N PRO A 354 -5.24 -0.01 -17.13
CA PRO A 354 -5.64 -0.22 -15.73
C PRO A 354 -4.77 0.60 -14.76
N MET A 355 -5.27 0.80 -13.54
CA MET A 355 -4.56 1.50 -12.47
C MET A 355 -4.05 0.49 -11.43
N ASP A 356 -2.75 0.55 -11.07
CA ASP A 356 -2.16 -0.31 -10.04
C ASP A 356 -1.81 0.49 -8.77
N VAL A 357 -1.71 -0.23 -7.65
CA VAL A 357 -1.69 0.34 -6.28
C VAL A 357 -0.31 0.20 -5.64
N HIS A 358 0.23 1.22 -4.96
CA HIS A 358 1.58 1.12 -4.36
C HIS A 358 1.67 0.11 -3.21
N GLY A 359 0.58 -0.13 -2.49
CA GLY A 359 0.58 -0.88 -1.23
C GLY A 359 -0.56 -1.88 -1.06
N PRO A 360 -0.51 -2.72 -0.01
CA PRO A 360 -1.54 -3.71 0.31
C PRO A 360 -2.76 -3.03 0.96
N ARG A 361 -3.41 -2.15 0.21
CA ARG A 361 -4.45 -1.22 0.69
C ARG A 361 -5.67 -1.91 1.28
N SER A 362 -6.05 -3.08 0.77
CA SER A 362 -7.17 -3.87 1.33
C SER A 362 -6.90 -4.37 2.76
N SER A 363 -5.65 -4.32 3.24
CA SER A 363 -5.30 -4.56 4.65
C SER A 363 -5.84 -3.47 5.57
N GLY A 364 -5.86 -2.19 5.16
CA GLY A 364 -6.28 -1.06 5.99
C GLY A 364 -7.62 -1.28 6.70
N PRO A 365 -8.68 -1.63 5.94
CA PRO A 365 -9.97 -2.00 6.50
C PRO A 365 -9.96 -3.13 7.54
N LEU A 366 -9.08 -4.12 7.38
CA LEU A 366 -8.96 -5.24 8.32
C LEU A 366 -8.37 -4.84 9.69
N HIS A 367 -7.86 -3.60 9.82
CA HIS A 367 -7.40 -2.98 11.06
C HIS A 367 -8.20 -1.72 11.43
N GLY A 368 -9.37 -1.50 10.79
CA GLY A 368 -10.22 -0.34 11.06
C GLY A 368 -9.67 1.00 10.56
N LYS A 369 -8.69 0.98 9.65
CA LYS A 369 -8.07 2.19 9.09
C LYS A 369 -8.76 2.59 7.79
N ALA A 370 -9.01 3.89 7.60
CA ALA A 370 -9.42 4.39 6.30
C ALA A 370 -8.22 4.43 5.35
N VAL A 371 -8.48 4.28 4.05
CA VAL A 371 -7.44 4.36 3.01
C VAL A 371 -7.78 5.45 2.02
N PHE A 372 -6.82 6.33 1.73
CA PHE A 372 -6.91 7.25 0.61
C PHE A 372 -6.13 6.78 -0.59
N LEU A 373 -6.58 7.24 -1.76
CA LEU A 373 -5.74 7.35 -2.93
C LEU A 373 -5.40 8.82 -3.17
N GLU A 374 -4.12 9.09 -3.35
CA GLU A 374 -3.67 10.37 -3.85
C GLU A 374 -3.87 10.44 -5.37
N GLU A 375 -4.80 11.30 -5.79
CA GLU A 375 -5.12 11.61 -7.17
C GLU A 375 -4.26 12.80 -7.62
N ASP A 376 -3.11 12.48 -8.19
CA ASP A 376 -2.11 13.42 -8.68
C ASP A 376 -1.96 13.40 -10.22
N THR A 377 -2.93 12.81 -10.95
CA THR A 377 -2.90 12.70 -12.43
C THR A 377 -2.49 14.02 -13.09
N PHE A 378 -1.37 14.03 -13.81
CA PHE A 378 -1.03 15.12 -14.71
C PHE A 378 -2.05 15.17 -15.85
N THR A 379 -2.89 16.21 -15.87
CA THR A 379 -3.94 16.38 -16.88
C THR A 379 -3.42 17.14 -18.10
N HIS A 380 -4.28 17.37 -19.10
CA HIS A 380 -3.98 18.24 -20.23
C HIS A 380 -3.79 19.73 -19.88
N LEU A 381 -4.11 20.12 -18.64
CA LEU A 381 -3.87 21.47 -18.13
C LEU A 381 -2.51 21.61 -17.46
N ALA A 382 -1.85 20.50 -17.11
CA ALA A 382 -0.61 20.53 -16.36
C ALA A 382 0.54 21.13 -17.19
N GLU A 383 1.20 22.13 -16.60
CA GLU A 383 2.36 22.80 -17.18
C GLU A 383 3.57 21.87 -17.29
N GLU A 384 4.54 22.21 -18.15
CA GLU A 384 5.80 21.46 -18.20
C GLU A 384 6.62 21.75 -16.93
N PRO A 385 6.97 20.72 -16.14
CA PRO A 385 7.73 20.89 -14.91
C PRO A 385 9.16 21.32 -15.22
N ASP A 386 9.74 22.13 -14.33
CA ASP A 386 11.17 22.41 -14.38
C ASP A 386 11.96 21.10 -14.28
N LYS A 387 13.02 20.95 -15.09
CA LYS A 387 13.80 19.71 -15.22
C LYS A 387 14.60 19.35 -13.96
N SER A 388 14.71 20.27 -13.00
CA SER A 388 15.27 20.01 -11.67
C SER A 388 14.28 19.37 -10.69
N LEU A 389 12.97 19.38 -11.00
CA LEU A 389 11.92 18.85 -10.14
C LEU A 389 11.62 17.38 -10.48
N ALA A 390 11.34 16.59 -9.43
CA ALA A 390 10.80 15.25 -9.60
C ALA A 390 9.31 15.34 -9.97
N ALA A 391 8.97 15.05 -11.23
CA ALA A 391 7.60 15.02 -11.74
C ALA A 391 7.21 13.60 -12.23
N PRO A 392 7.16 12.60 -11.34
CA PRO A 392 6.84 11.22 -11.73
C PRO A 392 5.42 11.15 -12.31
N GLY A 393 5.26 10.50 -13.45
CA GLY A 393 3.98 10.45 -14.18
C GLY A 393 3.73 11.57 -15.21
N TYR A 394 4.50 12.67 -15.22
CA TYR A 394 4.33 13.75 -16.23
C TYR A 394 4.48 13.27 -17.71
N PRO A 395 5.39 12.33 -18.06
CA PRO A 395 5.46 11.78 -19.42
C PRO A 395 4.23 10.95 -19.84
N GLN A 396 3.32 10.65 -18.90
CA GLN A 396 2.08 9.92 -19.13
C GLN A 396 0.84 10.83 -19.04
N ARG A 397 1.03 12.15 -18.95
CA ARG A 397 -0.07 13.12 -18.87
C ARG A 397 -1.07 12.97 -20.02
N THR A 398 -2.33 13.26 -19.73
CA THR A 398 -3.37 13.33 -20.77
C THR A 398 -3.19 14.57 -21.64
N THR A 399 -3.64 14.53 -22.89
CA THR A 399 -3.37 15.57 -23.90
C THR A 399 -4.57 16.46 -24.21
N HIS A 400 -5.78 16.04 -23.86
CA HIS A 400 -6.99 16.85 -23.96
C HIS A 400 -8.06 16.46 -22.92
N MET A 401 -9.05 17.33 -22.70
CA MET A 401 -10.09 17.16 -21.67
C MET A 401 -10.80 15.80 -21.73
N GLU A 402 -11.06 15.24 -22.91
CA GLU A 402 -11.68 13.91 -23.01
C GLU A 402 -10.83 12.81 -22.37
N GLU A 403 -9.51 12.78 -22.63
CA GLU A 403 -8.60 11.82 -22.00
C GLU A 403 -8.51 12.07 -20.49
N THR A 404 -8.43 13.33 -20.07
CA THR A 404 -8.46 13.71 -18.64
C THR A 404 -9.70 13.14 -17.96
N MET A 405 -10.89 13.39 -18.49
CA MET A 405 -12.13 12.87 -17.90
C MET A 405 -12.17 11.35 -17.87
N ALA A 406 -11.63 10.66 -18.88
CA ALA A 406 -11.59 9.20 -18.90
C ALA A 406 -10.63 8.62 -17.83
N VAL A 407 -9.45 9.23 -17.64
CA VAL A 407 -8.48 8.81 -16.61
C VAL A 407 -9.00 9.10 -15.20
N LEU A 408 -9.52 10.30 -14.94
CA LEU A 408 -10.09 10.65 -13.63
C LEU A 408 -11.32 9.81 -13.29
N LYS A 409 -12.16 9.49 -14.28
CA LYS A 409 -13.27 8.53 -14.11
C LYS A 409 -12.74 7.13 -13.75
N ARG A 410 -11.74 6.62 -14.46
CA ARG A 410 -11.14 5.31 -14.14
C ARG A 410 -10.63 5.25 -12.70
N ASN A 411 -9.85 6.25 -12.27
CA ASN A 411 -9.25 6.29 -10.94
C ASN A 411 -10.33 6.30 -9.85
N MET A 412 -11.37 7.12 -10.03
CA MET A 412 -12.54 7.15 -9.15
C MET A 412 -13.27 5.80 -9.10
N GLY A 413 -13.40 5.09 -10.22
CA GLY A 413 -13.98 3.75 -10.25
C GLY A 413 -13.23 2.73 -9.38
N LEU A 414 -11.90 2.85 -9.28
CA LEU A 414 -11.10 2.02 -8.39
C LEU A 414 -11.29 2.43 -6.92
N MET A 415 -11.26 3.73 -6.61
CA MET A 415 -11.49 4.24 -5.25
C MET A 415 -12.85 3.79 -4.70
N ILE A 416 -13.91 3.92 -5.50
CA ILE A 416 -15.27 3.47 -5.16
C ILE A 416 -15.30 1.96 -4.90
N ALA A 417 -14.70 1.16 -5.79
CA ALA A 417 -14.69 -0.30 -5.62
C ALA A 417 -13.96 -0.73 -4.34
N GLN A 418 -12.85 -0.10 -3.98
CA GLN A 418 -12.03 -0.50 -2.82
C GLN A 418 -12.42 0.24 -1.51
N ASN A 419 -13.51 1.02 -1.53
CA ASN A 419 -13.98 1.87 -0.43
C ASN A 419 -12.89 2.83 0.10
N GLU A 420 -12.20 3.48 -0.83
CA GLU A 420 -11.14 4.45 -0.58
C GLU A 420 -11.65 5.86 -0.84
N PHE A 421 -11.08 6.82 -0.13
CA PHE A 421 -11.43 8.22 -0.33
C PHE A 421 -10.43 8.97 -1.24
N PRO A 422 -10.92 9.91 -2.07
CA PRO A 422 -10.07 10.75 -2.89
C PRO A 422 -9.31 11.77 -2.04
N HIS A 423 -8.00 11.80 -2.24
CA HIS A 423 -7.14 12.92 -1.87
C HIS A 423 -6.61 13.54 -3.18
N TRP A 424 -7.22 14.63 -3.65
CA TRP A 424 -6.71 15.36 -4.82
C TRP A 424 -5.44 16.12 -4.47
N GLN A 425 -4.37 15.91 -5.25
CA GLN A 425 -3.10 16.60 -5.08
C GLN A 425 -2.68 17.29 -6.36
N ASN A 426 -2.67 18.63 -6.34
CA ASN A 426 -1.91 19.38 -7.31
C ASN A 426 -0.43 19.43 -6.87
N LEU A 427 0.35 18.40 -7.27
CA LEU A 427 1.71 18.18 -6.77
C LEU A 427 2.65 19.38 -6.99
N LEU A 428 2.53 20.09 -8.11
CA LEU A 428 3.41 21.20 -8.50
C LEU A 428 2.68 22.56 -8.56
N SER A 429 1.44 22.62 -8.06
CA SER A 429 0.55 23.79 -8.13
C SER A 429 0.39 24.34 -9.56
N ASP A 430 0.36 23.44 -10.54
CA ASP A 430 0.38 23.71 -11.99
C ASP A 430 -1.01 23.84 -12.65
N GLY A 431 -2.07 23.95 -11.83
CA GLY A 431 -3.45 24.02 -12.32
C GLY A 431 -4.02 22.76 -12.99
N ARG A 432 -3.43 21.56 -12.79
CA ARG A 432 -3.92 20.31 -13.41
C ARG A 432 -5.41 20.00 -13.16
N PHE A 433 -6.06 20.51 -12.12
CA PHE A 433 -7.49 20.35 -11.88
C PHE A 433 -8.28 21.65 -12.09
N ASN A 434 -7.68 22.68 -12.68
CA ASN A 434 -8.21 24.04 -12.73
C ASN A 434 -9.29 24.28 -13.81
N ASP A 435 -10.23 23.35 -13.96
CA ASP A 435 -11.36 23.45 -14.89
C ASP A 435 -12.67 22.99 -14.23
N LYS A 436 -13.71 23.83 -14.33
CA LYS A 436 -15.02 23.56 -13.73
C LYS A 436 -15.67 22.28 -14.26
N ARG A 437 -15.34 21.79 -15.46
CA ARG A 437 -15.85 20.53 -16.02
C ARG A 437 -15.39 19.31 -15.22
N ILE A 438 -14.19 19.35 -14.64
CA ILE A 438 -13.66 18.29 -13.76
C ILE A 438 -14.47 18.28 -12.46
N TRP A 439 -14.58 19.44 -11.80
CA TRP A 439 -15.25 19.59 -10.51
C TRP A 439 -16.77 19.37 -10.58
N ASN A 440 -17.45 19.89 -11.61
CA ASN A 440 -18.87 19.60 -11.88
C ASN A 440 -19.16 18.11 -12.12
N TRP A 441 -18.14 17.32 -12.48
CA TRP A 441 -18.30 15.86 -12.55
C TRP A 441 -18.12 15.21 -11.17
N TYR A 442 -17.14 15.63 -10.37
CA TYR A 442 -16.96 15.13 -9.00
C TYR A 442 -18.14 15.45 -8.06
N ASP A 443 -18.82 16.59 -8.26
CA ASP A 443 -20.10 16.91 -7.62
C ASP A 443 -21.13 15.78 -7.85
N LYS A 444 -21.31 15.35 -9.10
CA LYS A 444 -22.23 14.27 -9.47
C LYS A 444 -21.83 12.90 -8.90
N VAL A 445 -20.54 12.64 -8.67
CA VAL A 445 -20.03 11.36 -8.16
C VAL A 445 -20.51 11.05 -6.74
N HIS A 446 -21.00 12.03 -5.96
CA HIS A 446 -21.59 11.77 -4.64
C HIS A 446 -22.71 10.72 -4.69
N ASP A 447 -23.64 10.86 -5.64
CA ASP A 447 -24.72 9.90 -5.88
C ASP A 447 -24.21 8.50 -6.26
N LEU A 448 -23.10 8.42 -6.99
CA LEU A 448 -22.48 7.14 -7.35
C LEU A 448 -21.85 6.45 -6.14
N ILE A 449 -21.12 7.19 -5.30
CA ILE A 449 -20.52 6.68 -4.05
C ILE A 449 -21.63 6.17 -3.12
N GLU A 450 -22.65 6.98 -2.85
CA GLU A 450 -23.78 6.60 -1.97
C GLU A 450 -24.51 5.33 -2.46
N ARG A 451 -24.64 5.14 -3.77
CA ARG A 451 -25.24 3.92 -4.36
C ARG A 451 -24.31 2.71 -4.36
N ALA A 452 -23.00 2.93 -4.44
CA ALA A 452 -22.00 1.87 -4.45
C ALA A 452 -21.72 1.33 -3.03
N SER A 453 -21.68 2.19 -2.02
CA SER A 453 -21.31 1.84 -0.64
C SER A 453 -22.39 1.11 0.17
N LEU A 454 -23.53 0.75 -0.44
CA LEU A 454 -24.59 -0.05 0.19
C LEU A 454 -24.12 -1.40 0.76
N ASN A 455 -22.93 -1.87 0.37
CA ASN A 455 -22.17 -2.91 1.05
C ASN A 455 -20.79 -2.35 1.44
N PRO A 456 -20.56 -1.94 2.71
CA PRO A 456 -19.35 -1.22 3.10
C PRO A 456 -18.11 -2.12 3.23
N ALA A 457 -18.28 -3.44 3.25
CA ALA A 457 -17.18 -4.40 3.32
C ALA A 457 -16.74 -4.80 1.90
N TYR A 458 -15.46 -4.60 1.58
CA TYR A 458 -14.88 -5.06 0.32
C TYR A 458 -14.73 -6.59 0.32
N GLU A 459 -15.49 -7.28 -0.53
CA GLU A 459 -15.55 -8.75 -0.62
C GLU A 459 -15.01 -9.27 -1.98
N PRO A 460 -13.68 -9.30 -2.19
CA PRO A 460 -13.08 -9.83 -3.42
C PRO A 460 -13.18 -11.36 -3.50
N SER A 461 -13.06 -11.91 -4.71
CA SER A 461 -12.95 -13.36 -4.93
C SER A 461 -11.50 -13.85 -4.94
N VAL A 462 -10.52 -12.96 -5.12
CA VAL A 462 -9.09 -13.27 -5.10
C VAL A 462 -8.39 -12.40 -4.04
N ALA A 463 -7.56 -13.02 -3.20
CA ALA A 463 -6.62 -12.31 -2.34
C ALA A 463 -5.21 -12.39 -2.91
N VAL A 464 -4.61 -11.25 -3.21
CA VAL A 464 -3.20 -11.10 -3.55
C VAL A 464 -2.45 -10.71 -2.29
N VAL A 465 -1.54 -11.57 -1.84
CA VAL A 465 -0.94 -11.50 -0.50
C VAL A 465 0.57 -11.32 -0.61
N LEU A 466 1.09 -10.32 0.11
CA LEU A 466 2.51 -9.97 0.16
C LEU A 466 3.02 -10.04 1.61
N ASP A 467 4.16 -10.68 1.83
CA ASP A 467 4.87 -10.62 3.11
C ASP A 467 5.98 -9.55 3.07
N GLU A 468 5.88 -8.58 3.98
CA GLU A 468 6.91 -7.55 4.17
C GLU A 468 8.15 -8.08 4.90
N LYS A 469 8.01 -9.12 5.74
CA LYS A 469 9.15 -9.72 6.47
C LYS A 469 10.11 -10.38 5.48
N SER A 470 9.60 -11.08 4.46
CA SER A 470 10.39 -11.79 3.46
C SER A 470 11.44 -10.93 2.73
N TYR A 471 11.23 -9.61 2.64
CA TYR A 471 12.23 -8.67 2.12
C TYR A 471 13.47 -8.56 3.02
N THR A 472 13.33 -8.67 4.35
CA THR A 472 14.47 -8.57 5.28
C THR A 472 15.41 -9.78 5.22
N TRP A 473 14.94 -10.88 4.63
CA TRP A 473 15.70 -12.13 4.43
C TRP A 473 16.45 -12.16 3.10
N GLN A 474 16.34 -11.13 2.26
CA GLN A 474 17.07 -11.01 0.99
C GLN A 474 18.12 -9.91 1.00
N ARG A 475 19.26 -10.17 0.35
CA ARG A 475 20.33 -9.20 0.08
C ARG A 475 19.76 -7.95 -0.59
N VAL A 476 20.39 -6.79 -0.39
CA VAL A 476 19.87 -5.51 -0.93
C VAL A 476 19.60 -5.57 -2.45
N PRO A 477 20.52 -6.03 -3.32
CA PRO A 477 20.23 -6.20 -4.74
C PRO A 477 19.38 -7.45 -5.00
N ALA A 478 18.06 -7.28 -4.96
CA ALA A 478 17.05 -8.34 -5.11
C ALA A 478 16.03 -8.11 -6.26
N ARG A 479 16.27 -7.12 -7.13
CA ARG A 479 15.35 -6.74 -8.23
C ARG A 479 14.91 -7.91 -9.12
N ALA A 480 15.81 -8.86 -9.37
CA ALA A 480 15.55 -10.02 -10.24
C ALA A 480 14.34 -10.84 -9.78
N VAL A 481 14.01 -10.81 -8.49
CA VAL A 481 12.84 -11.49 -7.92
C VAL A 481 11.69 -10.53 -7.61
N TYR A 482 11.90 -9.44 -6.88
CA TYR A 482 10.77 -8.56 -6.54
C TYR A 482 10.19 -7.82 -7.77
N GLY A 483 11.01 -7.50 -8.77
CA GLY A 483 10.52 -6.99 -10.05
C GLY A 483 9.58 -7.98 -10.74
N ARG A 484 9.99 -9.26 -10.80
CA ARG A 484 9.25 -10.35 -11.45
C ARG A 484 7.98 -10.75 -10.70
N TRP A 485 8.10 -11.19 -9.44
CA TRP A 485 6.98 -11.79 -8.70
C TRP A 485 6.07 -10.80 -7.98
N VAL A 486 6.52 -9.58 -7.68
CA VAL A 486 5.69 -8.57 -7.01
C VAL A 486 5.22 -7.49 -7.98
N TYR A 487 6.15 -6.77 -8.61
CA TYR A 487 5.82 -5.59 -9.41
C TYR A 487 5.15 -5.92 -10.75
N GLU A 488 5.71 -6.84 -11.55
CA GLU A 488 5.18 -7.21 -12.87
C GLU A 488 3.96 -8.13 -12.76
N THR A 489 3.94 -9.04 -11.78
CA THR A 489 2.75 -9.87 -11.50
C THR A 489 1.53 -9.01 -11.11
N ARG A 490 1.71 -7.95 -10.30
CA ARG A 490 0.65 -6.95 -10.00
C ARG A 490 0.02 -6.42 -11.29
N MET A 491 0.85 -5.99 -12.25
CA MET A 491 0.38 -5.44 -13.52
C MET A 491 -0.42 -6.48 -14.34
N ALA A 492 -0.01 -7.75 -14.35
CA ALA A 492 -0.74 -8.81 -15.05
C ALA A 492 -2.10 -9.10 -14.39
N LEU A 493 -2.14 -9.14 -13.06
CA LEU A 493 -3.36 -9.42 -12.29
C LEU A 493 -4.46 -8.37 -12.54
N SER A 494 -4.13 -7.09 -12.65
CA SER A 494 -5.10 -6.01 -12.95
C SER A 494 -5.78 -6.07 -14.33
N ARG A 495 -5.55 -7.14 -15.11
CA ARG A 495 -6.14 -7.40 -16.44
C ARG A 495 -6.93 -8.73 -16.50
N THR A 496 -7.20 -9.35 -15.34
CA THR A 496 -7.80 -10.69 -15.21
C THR A 496 -9.32 -10.71 -15.05
N ASP A 497 -9.94 -9.53 -15.02
CA ASP A 497 -11.37 -9.28 -14.83
C ASP A 497 -12.04 -9.91 -13.58
N ALA A 498 -11.24 -10.38 -12.61
CA ALA A 498 -11.68 -10.79 -11.28
C ALA A 498 -11.64 -9.63 -10.27
N ALA A 499 -12.40 -9.73 -9.17
CA ALA A 499 -12.28 -8.81 -8.03
C ALA A 499 -11.08 -9.19 -7.16
N LEU A 500 -10.11 -8.28 -7.04
CA LEU A 500 -8.81 -8.50 -6.37
C LEU A 500 -8.65 -7.63 -5.12
N GLY A 501 -8.39 -8.25 -3.97
CA GLY A 501 -7.90 -7.56 -2.77
C GLY A 501 -6.39 -7.69 -2.61
N TRP A 502 -5.76 -6.62 -2.12
CA TRP A 502 -4.30 -6.53 -1.93
C TRP A 502 -3.98 -6.49 -0.44
N TYR A 503 -3.40 -7.57 0.10
CA TYR A 503 -3.30 -7.82 1.54
C TYR A 503 -1.86 -8.11 2.01
N LEU A 504 -1.59 -7.86 3.28
CA LEU A 504 -0.41 -8.36 3.97
C LEU A 504 -0.57 -9.84 4.36
N GLN A 505 0.52 -10.61 4.38
CA GLN A 505 0.52 -12.00 4.83
C GLN A 505 0.09 -12.15 6.31
N SER A 506 0.37 -11.15 7.14
CA SER A 506 -0.11 -11.09 8.54
C SER A 506 -1.64 -11.07 8.67
N ASP A 507 -2.38 -10.77 7.60
CA ASP A 507 -3.84 -10.67 7.60
C ASP A 507 -4.56 -11.93 7.07
N LEU A 508 -3.86 -13.04 6.84
CA LEU A 508 -4.45 -14.31 6.37
C LEU A 508 -5.65 -14.81 7.21
N ASP A 509 -5.66 -14.55 8.52
CA ASP A 509 -6.77 -14.88 9.43
C ASP A 509 -7.92 -13.85 9.42
N ARG A 510 -7.74 -12.69 8.76
CA ARG A 510 -8.71 -11.58 8.66
C ARG A 510 -9.32 -11.39 7.27
N ILE A 511 -8.66 -11.85 6.21
CA ILE A 511 -9.16 -11.73 4.81
C ILE A 511 -10.61 -12.28 4.67
N PRO A 512 -11.51 -11.63 3.90
CA PRO A 512 -12.91 -12.04 3.76
C PRO A 512 -13.13 -13.47 3.22
N GLU A 513 -14.18 -14.15 3.68
CA GLU A 513 -14.48 -15.54 3.28
C GLU A 513 -15.00 -15.70 1.85
N SER A 514 -15.35 -14.60 1.18
CA SER A 514 -15.67 -14.51 -0.25
C SER A 514 -14.51 -14.97 -1.14
N VAL A 515 -13.28 -14.94 -0.63
CA VAL A 515 -12.08 -15.32 -1.36
C VAL A 515 -12.07 -16.82 -1.65
N ARG A 516 -11.86 -17.12 -2.94
CA ARG A 516 -11.78 -18.47 -3.52
C ARG A 516 -10.36 -18.84 -3.93
N CYS A 517 -9.53 -17.87 -4.31
CA CYS A 517 -8.12 -18.05 -4.64
C CYS A 517 -7.23 -17.11 -3.79
N VAL A 518 -6.23 -17.66 -3.11
CA VAL A 518 -5.20 -16.92 -2.37
C VAL A 518 -3.87 -17.03 -3.11
N ILE A 519 -3.35 -15.92 -3.62
CA ILE A 519 -2.02 -15.84 -4.23
C ILE A 519 -1.04 -15.33 -3.19
N LEU A 520 -0.10 -16.16 -2.77
CA LEU A 520 1.02 -15.75 -1.93
C LEU A 520 2.20 -15.38 -2.85
N LEU A 521 2.51 -14.08 -2.97
CA LEU A 521 3.57 -13.58 -3.88
C LEU A 521 4.99 -13.80 -3.32
N THR A 522 5.17 -13.64 -2.01
CA THR A 522 6.46 -13.76 -1.32
C THR A 522 6.40 -14.70 -0.10
N PRO A 523 5.89 -15.94 -0.20
CA PRO A 523 5.70 -16.86 0.94
C PRO A 523 7.00 -17.47 1.47
N TYR A 524 8.14 -16.76 1.42
CA TYR A 524 9.46 -17.34 1.65
C TYR A 524 9.65 -17.82 3.10
N HIS A 525 8.92 -17.21 4.03
CA HIS A 525 8.75 -17.68 5.40
C HIS A 525 7.25 -17.73 5.71
N LEU A 526 6.77 -18.88 6.20
CA LEU A 526 5.43 -19.03 6.76
C LEU A 526 5.54 -19.42 8.23
N ASP A 527 5.14 -18.53 9.13
CA ASP A 527 5.17 -18.78 10.57
C ASP A 527 4.08 -19.79 11.02
N PRO A 528 4.14 -20.32 12.25
CA PRO A 528 3.15 -21.29 12.73
C PRO A 528 1.70 -20.77 12.76
N ALA A 529 1.48 -19.47 12.95
CA ALA A 529 0.15 -18.87 12.93
C ALA A 529 -0.34 -18.73 11.48
N GLU A 530 0.49 -18.23 10.57
CA GLU A 530 0.19 -18.12 9.13
C GLU A 530 -0.14 -19.50 8.52
N LYS A 531 0.65 -20.54 8.85
CA LYS A 531 0.36 -21.94 8.47
C LYS A 531 -0.95 -22.46 9.03
N ASN A 532 -1.34 -22.04 10.24
CA ASN A 532 -2.61 -22.44 10.84
C ASN A 532 -3.79 -21.65 10.25
N ALA A 533 -3.61 -20.39 9.85
CA ALA A 533 -4.59 -19.63 9.08
C ALA A 533 -4.87 -20.31 7.74
N LEU A 534 -3.81 -20.65 6.99
CA LEU A 534 -3.88 -21.41 5.73
C LEU A 534 -4.62 -22.74 5.91
N ARG A 535 -4.24 -23.57 6.88
CA ARG A 535 -4.94 -24.84 7.14
C ARG A 535 -6.42 -24.67 7.52
N ARG A 536 -6.76 -23.74 8.41
CA ARG A 536 -8.12 -23.62 8.96
C ARG A 536 -9.11 -22.94 8.01
N ARG A 537 -8.64 -21.99 7.20
CA ARG A 537 -9.48 -21.13 6.35
C ARG A 537 -9.36 -21.45 4.87
N TRP A 538 -8.15 -21.74 4.39
CA TRP A 538 -7.81 -21.71 2.97
C TRP A 538 -7.60 -23.10 2.35
N MET A 539 -7.10 -24.09 3.10
CA MET A 539 -6.91 -25.48 2.66
C MET A 539 -8.18 -26.33 2.82
N LYS A 540 -9.33 -25.81 2.36
CA LYS A 540 -10.65 -26.48 2.39
C LYS A 540 -11.68 -25.80 1.48
N ASP A 541 -12.88 -26.38 1.40
CA ASP A 541 -14.09 -25.87 0.72
C ASP A 541 -13.92 -25.56 -0.78
N GLY A 542 -13.02 -26.30 -1.45
CA GLY A 542 -12.69 -26.14 -2.87
C GLY A 542 -11.97 -24.83 -3.20
N ARG A 543 -11.25 -24.24 -2.23
CA ARG A 543 -10.42 -23.05 -2.45
C ARG A 543 -9.08 -23.41 -3.06
N MET A 544 -8.45 -22.44 -3.72
CA MET A 544 -7.13 -22.55 -4.33
C MET A 544 -6.09 -21.72 -3.56
N ILE A 545 -4.88 -22.26 -3.40
CA ILE A 545 -3.73 -21.52 -2.90
C ILE A 545 -2.61 -21.58 -3.95
N VAL A 546 -2.15 -20.41 -4.39
CA VAL A 546 -1.05 -20.25 -5.34
C VAL A 546 0.20 -19.83 -4.57
N PHE A 547 1.23 -20.67 -4.62
CA PHE A 547 2.52 -20.48 -3.98
C PHE A 547 3.56 -20.00 -5.00
N CYS A 548 4.02 -18.74 -4.90
CA CYS A 548 5.04 -18.20 -5.79
C CYS A 548 6.48 -18.51 -5.34
N TYR A 549 7.28 -18.97 -6.30
CA TYR A 549 8.74 -19.05 -6.30
C TYR A 549 9.38 -19.96 -5.22
N LEU A 550 9.47 -19.51 -3.96
CA LEU A 550 10.22 -20.19 -2.89
C LEU A 550 9.39 -20.37 -1.60
N PRO A 551 8.22 -21.02 -1.66
CA PRO A 551 7.33 -21.14 -0.51
C PRO A 551 7.98 -21.89 0.66
N ASP A 552 7.92 -21.27 1.84
CA ASP A 552 8.37 -21.79 3.11
C ASP A 552 9.83 -22.30 3.11
N LEU A 553 10.70 -21.62 2.35
CA LEU A 553 12.14 -21.88 2.28
C LEU A 553 12.83 -21.86 3.66
N PHE A 554 12.26 -21.14 4.62
CA PHE A 554 12.86 -20.89 5.92
C PHE A 554 12.07 -21.46 7.10
N ARG A 555 12.77 -22.23 7.95
CA ARG A 555 12.22 -22.78 9.20
C ARG A 555 12.91 -22.21 10.43
N ALA A 556 12.31 -21.19 11.04
CA ALA A 556 12.56 -20.74 12.42
C ALA A 556 14.05 -20.67 12.82
N GLY A 557 14.84 -19.84 12.13
CA GLY A 557 16.26 -19.60 12.46
C GLY A 557 17.23 -20.72 12.05
N LYS A 558 16.86 -21.53 11.04
CA LYS A 558 17.76 -22.52 10.42
C LYS A 558 18.11 -22.14 8.99
N ALA A 559 19.15 -22.79 8.47
CA ALA A 559 19.54 -22.68 7.06
C ALA A 559 18.36 -23.00 6.10
N PRO A 560 18.34 -22.38 4.90
CA PRO A 560 17.33 -22.63 3.87
C PRO A 560 17.10 -24.12 3.59
N SER A 561 15.85 -24.56 3.66
CA SER A 561 15.44 -25.96 3.41
C SER A 561 13.94 -26.03 3.18
N LEU A 562 13.53 -26.65 2.08
CA LEU A 562 12.12 -26.80 1.71
C LEU A 562 11.32 -27.56 2.77
N THR A 563 10.05 -27.17 2.91
CA THR A 563 9.05 -27.96 3.64
C THR A 563 8.02 -28.53 2.67
N LYS A 564 7.37 -29.63 3.08
CA LYS A 564 6.25 -30.23 2.34
C LYS A 564 4.92 -29.50 2.56
N PHE A 565 4.94 -28.21 2.92
CA PHE A 565 3.73 -27.45 3.29
C PHE A 565 2.83 -27.12 2.09
N THR A 566 3.41 -26.98 0.89
CA THR A 566 2.68 -26.74 -0.37
C THR A 566 1.78 -27.91 -0.78
N GLY A 567 2.06 -29.13 -0.33
CA GLY A 567 1.41 -30.36 -0.82
C GLY A 567 1.92 -30.86 -2.19
N ILE A 568 2.84 -30.12 -2.83
CA ILE A 568 3.51 -30.50 -4.08
C ILE A 568 4.99 -30.79 -3.77
N GLY A 569 5.51 -31.91 -4.28
CA GLY A 569 6.95 -32.22 -4.29
C GLY A 569 7.77 -31.23 -5.11
N LEU A 570 8.81 -30.67 -4.49
CA LEU A 570 9.66 -29.62 -5.06
C LEU A 570 11.13 -29.92 -4.74
N GLU A 571 12.02 -29.81 -5.74
CA GLU A 571 13.47 -29.92 -5.57
C GLU A 571 14.12 -28.52 -5.55
N LEU A 572 15.14 -28.32 -4.71
CA LEU A 572 15.81 -27.02 -4.49
C LEU A 572 17.20 -26.98 -5.12
N HIS A 573 17.36 -26.08 -6.09
CA HIS A 573 18.61 -25.83 -6.81
C HIS A 573 19.24 -24.50 -6.35
N ARG A 574 20.58 -24.42 -6.42
CA ARG A 574 21.38 -23.33 -5.81
C ARG A 574 22.14 -22.47 -6.83
N ASP A 575 22.28 -22.98 -8.04
CA ASP A 575 22.77 -22.27 -9.21
C ASP A 575 21.76 -21.21 -9.69
N GLU A 576 22.13 -20.52 -10.77
CA GLU A 576 21.37 -19.43 -11.37
C GLU A 576 20.63 -19.89 -12.61
N ILE A 577 19.36 -19.52 -12.77
CA ILE A 577 18.59 -19.69 -14.02
C ILE A 577 18.00 -18.37 -14.48
N ASP A 578 17.67 -18.24 -15.77
CA ASP A 578 16.60 -17.33 -16.18
C ASP A 578 15.26 -18.06 -15.98
N PRO A 579 14.37 -17.58 -15.08
CA PRO A 579 13.12 -18.27 -14.76
C PRO A 579 12.04 -18.07 -15.84
N GLU A 580 12.43 -18.03 -17.11
CA GLU A 580 11.54 -18.09 -18.27
C GLU A 580 11.04 -19.53 -18.45
N SER A 581 9.82 -19.68 -18.96
CA SER A 581 9.17 -20.99 -19.07
C SER A 581 8.32 -21.11 -20.31
N ARG A 582 8.02 -22.35 -20.71
CA ARG A 582 7.09 -22.68 -21.77
C ARG A 582 5.91 -23.48 -21.21
N LEU A 583 4.70 -23.13 -21.64
CA LEU A 583 3.49 -23.91 -21.36
C LEU A 583 3.58 -25.31 -21.96
N VAL A 584 3.06 -26.29 -21.24
CA VAL A 584 2.81 -27.63 -21.74
C VAL A 584 1.49 -27.61 -22.52
N GLN A 585 1.52 -28.01 -23.79
CA GLN A 585 0.34 -28.01 -24.66
C GLN A 585 -0.78 -28.88 -24.09
N GLY A 586 -2.04 -28.40 -24.16
CA GLY A 586 -3.22 -29.16 -23.73
C GLY A 586 -3.51 -29.17 -22.23
N THR A 587 -2.85 -28.34 -21.43
CA THR A 587 -3.02 -28.28 -19.96
C THR A 587 -3.99 -27.18 -19.50
N LEU A 588 -3.49 -25.99 -19.18
CA LEU A 588 -4.29 -24.79 -18.92
C LEU A 588 -4.82 -24.14 -20.21
N MET A 589 -4.23 -24.47 -21.36
CA MET A 589 -4.40 -23.73 -22.62
C MET A 589 -4.48 -24.68 -23.82
N GLU A 590 -5.38 -24.35 -24.76
CA GLU A 590 -5.55 -25.05 -26.04
C GLU A 590 -4.35 -24.85 -26.99
N GLU A 591 -4.28 -25.67 -28.04
CA GLU A 591 -3.25 -25.58 -29.08
C GLU A 591 -3.22 -24.21 -29.79
N GLY A 592 -2.02 -23.75 -30.14
CA GLY A 592 -1.81 -22.53 -30.94
C GLY A 592 -1.63 -21.22 -30.13
N TYR A 593 -1.63 -21.26 -28.80
CA TYR A 593 -1.21 -20.12 -27.97
C TYR A 593 0.32 -19.96 -27.94
N ASP A 594 0.83 -18.75 -27.70
CA ASP A 594 2.26 -18.54 -27.45
C ASP A 594 2.64 -19.26 -26.14
N PRO A 595 3.54 -20.26 -26.17
CA PRO A 595 3.84 -21.01 -24.97
C PRO A 595 4.67 -20.20 -23.96
N ARG A 596 5.29 -19.07 -24.33
CA ARG A 596 6.28 -18.39 -23.47
C ARG A 596 5.65 -17.69 -22.26
N LEU A 597 6.28 -17.91 -21.12
CA LEU A 597 6.02 -17.32 -19.80
C LEU A 597 7.33 -16.74 -19.26
N GLY A 598 7.25 -15.72 -18.41
CA GLY A 598 8.44 -15.11 -17.83
C GLY A 598 9.27 -14.23 -18.79
N GLU A 599 8.97 -14.20 -20.10
CA GLU A 599 9.73 -13.44 -21.11
C GLU A 599 9.79 -11.92 -20.79
N ALA A 600 10.96 -11.33 -21.06
CA ALA A 600 11.18 -9.89 -20.92
C ALA A 600 10.51 -9.11 -22.06
N THR A 601 9.23 -8.83 -21.85
CA THR A 601 8.45 -7.82 -22.58
C THR A 601 8.99 -6.40 -22.30
N ASP A 602 8.55 -5.40 -23.08
CA ASP A 602 8.86 -3.95 -22.90
C ASP A 602 8.49 -3.38 -21.50
N LEU A 603 7.94 -4.21 -20.62
CA LEU A 603 7.53 -3.91 -19.24
C LEU A 603 8.71 -3.73 -18.28
N SER A 604 9.92 -4.17 -18.67
CA SER A 604 11.16 -4.05 -17.90
C SER A 604 11.71 -2.60 -17.84
N TYR A 605 10.83 -1.64 -17.59
CA TYR A 605 11.22 -0.25 -17.37
C TYR A 605 11.98 -0.12 -16.06
N ASN A 606 13.10 0.60 -16.07
CA ASN A 606 13.73 1.17 -14.88
C ASN A 606 13.76 2.69 -15.10
N TRP A 607 13.52 3.50 -14.07
CA TRP A 607 13.57 4.97 -14.20
C TRP A 607 14.90 5.46 -14.78
N ASN A 608 15.98 4.75 -14.48
CA ASN A 608 17.32 5.03 -14.99
C ASN A 608 17.70 4.25 -16.27
N GLU A 609 17.01 3.13 -16.57
CA GLU A 609 17.38 2.19 -17.64
C GLU A 609 16.13 1.51 -18.27
N PRO A 610 15.43 2.19 -19.19
CA PRO A 610 14.28 1.61 -19.89
C PRO A 610 14.67 0.32 -20.65
N GLY A 611 13.98 -0.79 -20.37
CA GLY A 611 14.19 -2.07 -21.06
C GLY A 611 15.27 -2.98 -20.45
N ALA A 612 15.81 -2.66 -19.28
CA ALA A 612 16.83 -3.48 -18.63
C ALA A 612 16.29 -4.89 -18.27
N LYS A 613 16.78 -5.95 -18.95
CA LYS A 613 16.40 -7.33 -18.62
C LYS A 613 16.72 -7.63 -17.16
N LEU A 614 15.72 -8.13 -16.42
CA LEU A 614 15.96 -8.62 -15.06
C LEU A 614 16.89 -9.84 -15.15
N GLY A 615 18.00 -9.80 -14.42
CA GLY A 615 18.99 -10.88 -14.43
C GLY A 615 18.46 -12.24 -13.96
N PRO A 616 19.33 -13.27 -13.94
CA PRO A 616 18.96 -14.59 -13.46
C PRO A 616 18.64 -14.58 -11.96
N VAL A 617 18.05 -15.68 -11.49
CA VAL A 617 17.68 -15.87 -10.08
C VAL A 617 18.37 -17.11 -9.51
N SER A 618 18.79 -17.00 -8.26
CA SER A 618 19.27 -18.09 -7.40
C SER A 618 18.76 -17.84 -5.99
N PRO A 619 18.26 -18.86 -5.26
CA PRO A 619 18.05 -20.24 -5.69
C PRO A 619 16.81 -20.36 -6.61
N TRP A 620 16.45 -21.57 -7.03
CA TRP A 620 15.22 -21.85 -7.77
C TRP A 620 14.72 -23.28 -7.47
N LEU A 621 13.44 -23.56 -7.76
CA LEU A 621 12.85 -24.90 -7.56
C LEU A 621 12.21 -25.42 -8.84
N HIS A 622 12.20 -26.75 -8.99
CA HIS A 622 11.38 -27.43 -9.98
C HIS A 622 10.42 -28.44 -9.32
N VAL A 623 9.39 -28.88 -10.05
CA VAL A 623 8.39 -29.85 -9.55
C VAL A 623 8.86 -31.28 -9.82
N GLU A 624 9.06 -32.05 -8.74
CA GLU A 624 9.40 -33.48 -8.75
C GLU A 624 8.16 -34.39 -8.50
N ASP A 625 6.97 -33.80 -8.34
CA ASP A 625 5.73 -34.50 -8.00
C ASP A 625 5.06 -35.14 -9.22
N GLU A 626 5.19 -36.46 -9.39
CA GLU A 626 4.57 -37.23 -10.48
C GLU A 626 3.03 -37.21 -10.47
N GLU A 627 2.39 -36.86 -9.34
CA GLU A 627 0.93 -36.76 -9.22
C GLU A 627 0.40 -35.34 -9.52
N ALA A 628 1.27 -34.37 -9.80
CA ALA A 628 0.89 -32.99 -10.10
C ALA A 628 0.72 -32.74 -11.61
N GLU A 629 -0.31 -31.99 -12.00
CA GLU A 629 -0.54 -31.50 -13.37
C GLU A 629 0.51 -30.41 -13.69
N VAL A 630 1.63 -30.81 -14.30
CA VAL A 630 2.67 -29.88 -14.79
C VAL A 630 2.14 -29.14 -16.02
N PHE A 631 1.97 -27.82 -15.90
CA PHE A 631 1.50 -26.97 -17.00
C PHE A 631 2.56 -26.03 -17.57
N ALA A 632 3.74 -25.93 -16.95
CA ALA A 632 4.88 -25.22 -17.53
C ALA A 632 6.24 -25.87 -17.19
N ARG A 633 7.23 -25.67 -18.05
CA ARG A 633 8.63 -26.10 -17.90
C ARG A 633 9.58 -24.93 -18.11
N TYR A 634 10.71 -24.88 -17.41
CA TYR A 634 11.76 -23.91 -17.68
C TYR A 634 12.30 -24.10 -19.11
N ILE A 635 12.65 -23.01 -19.79
CA ILE A 635 13.11 -23.09 -21.19
C ILE A 635 14.49 -23.72 -21.29
N ASP A 636 15.44 -23.26 -20.48
CA ASP A 636 16.84 -23.67 -20.57
C ASP A 636 17.07 -25.06 -19.94
N GLU A 637 16.44 -25.33 -18.78
CA GLU A 637 16.61 -26.57 -18.02
C GLU A 637 15.63 -27.69 -18.42
N GLU A 638 14.56 -27.38 -19.16
CA GLU A 638 13.46 -28.30 -19.55
C GLU A 638 12.70 -28.98 -18.37
N LEU A 639 13.05 -28.63 -17.13
CA LEU A 639 12.45 -29.14 -15.90
C LEU A 639 11.09 -28.49 -15.59
N PRO A 640 10.15 -29.21 -14.94
CA PRO A 640 8.83 -28.68 -14.54
C PRO A 640 8.92 -27.41 -13.69
N SER A 641 8.44 -26.27 -14.18
CA SER A 641 8.50 -24.99 -13.47
C SER A 641 7.20 -24.62 -12.76
N CYS A 642 6.05 -25.06 -13.28
CA CYS A 642 4.75 -24.79 -12.67
C CYS A 642 3.85 -26.01 -12.76
N ALA A 643 3.12 -26.28 -11.66
CA ALA A 643 2.20 -27.40 -11.56
C ALA A 643 1.02 -27.09 -10.65
N MET A 644 -0.05 -27.86 -10.81
CA MET A 644 -1.24 -27.82 -9.96
C MET A 644 -1.56 -29.23 -9.44
N LYS A 645 -2.04 -29.34 -8.21
CA LYS A 645 -2.43 -30.61 -7.60
C LYS A 645 -3.72 -30.45 -6.81
N GLU A 646 -4.71 -31.27 -7.11
CA GLU A 646 -5.92 -31.37 -6.30
C GLU A 646 -5.59 -32.10 -5.00
N MET A 647 -5.92 -31.47 -3.88
CA MET A 647 -5.70 -31.95 -2.52
C MET A 647 -7.07 -32.31 -1.90
N ASP A 648 -7.07 -32.86 -0.69
CA ASP A 648 -8.33 -33.15 0.03
C ASP A 648 -9.08 -31.85 0.37
N GLY A 649 -10.06 -31.50 -0.47
CA GLY A 649 -10.93 -30.34 -0.31
C GLY A 649 -10.37 -28.98 -0.73
N TRP A 650 -9.20 -28.92 -1.39
CA TRP A 650 -8.60 -27.67 -1.90
C TRP A 650 -7.60 -27.93 -3.03
N THR A 651 -7.17 -26.90 -3.74
CA THR A 651 -6.24 -27.02 -4.87
C THR A 651 -4.94 -26.28 -4.58
N SER A 652 -3.80 -26.95 -4.73
CA SER A 652 -2.47 -26.33 -4.62
C SER A 652 -1.93 -25.99 -6.00
N VAL A 653 -1.36 -24.80 -6.17
CA VAL A 653 -0.65 -24.37 -7.38
C VAL A 653 0.73 -23.87 -7.00
N TYR A 654 1.77 -24.36 -7.67
CA TYR A 654 3.14 -23.86 -7.55
C TYR A 654 3.56 -23.10 -8.82
N LEU A 655 4.16 -21.92 -8.64
CA LEU A 655 4.67 -21.06 -9.72
C LEU A 655 6.16 -20.76 -9.55
N GLY A 656 7.01 -21.56 -10.20
CA GLY A 656 8.46 -21.32 -10.30
C GLY A 656 8.86 -20.30 -11.37
N THR A 657 7.94 -19.94 -12.27
CA THR A 657 8.08 -18.79 -13.18
C THR A 657 7.26 -17.59 -12.69
N SER A 658 7.42 -16.46 -13.37
CA SER A 658 6.69 -15.21 -13.16
C SER A 658 5.99 -14.78 -14.45
N ARG A 659 5.31 -13.63 -14.44
CA ARG A 659 4.68 -13.06 -15.66
C ARG A 659 3.73 -14.03 -16.38
N LEU A 660 2.90 -14.77 -15.63
CA LEU A 660 1.76 -15.47 -16.24
C LEU A 660 0.86 -14.44 -16.95
N THR A 661 0.39 -14.78 -18.15
CA THR A 661 -0.50 -13.88 -18.89
C THR A 661 -1.86 -13.76 -18.20
N PRO A 662 -2.62 -12.65 -18.42
CA PRO A 662 -3.94 -12.49 -17.81
C PRO A 662 -4.92 -13.63 -18.13
N ARG A 663 -4.75 -14.30 -19.30
CA ARG A 663 -5.55 -15.47 -19.69
C ARG A 663 -5.28 -16.69 -18.81
N ILE A 664 -4.03 -16.92 -18.40
CA ILE A 664 -3.65 -18.02 -17.51
C ILE A 664 -4.13 -17.76 -16.08
N TRP A 665 -3.96 -16.52 -15.59
CA TRP A 665 -4.52 -16.13 -14.29
C TRP A 665 -6.05 -16.28 -14.25
N ARG A 666 -6.76 -15.83 -15.28
CA ARG A 666 -8.21 -16.02 -15.42
C ARG A 666 -8.60 -17.49 -15.44
N GLU A 667 -7.81 -18.36 -16.06
CA GLU A 667 -8.04 -19.81 -16.06
C GLU A 667 -7.91 -20.41 -14.65
N LEU A 668 -6.85 -20.05 -13.89
CA LEU A 668 -6.70 -20.46 -12.48
C LEU A 668 -7.87 -19.95 -11.63
N PHE A 669 -8.30 -18.69 -11.83
CA PHE A 669 -9.44 -18.10 -11.13
C PHE A 669 -10.75 -18.82 -11.45
N ARG A 670 -10.97 -19.19 -12.72
CA ARG A 670 -12.11 -20.00 -13.16
C ARG A 670 -12.12 -21.37 -12.48
N ARG A 671 -10.97 -22.07 -12.42
CA ARG A 671 -10.84 -23.37 -11.72
C ARG A 671 -11.10 -23.25 -10.21
N ALA A 672 -10.64 -22.17 -9.58
CA ALA A 672 -10.92 -21.88 -8.16
C ALA A 672 -12.40 -21.50 -7.86
N GLY A 673 -13.22 -21.25 -8.89
CA GLY A 673 -14.60 -20.76 -8.73
C GLY A 673 -14.69 -19.28 -8.36
N CYS A 674 -13.69 -18.47 -8.73
CA CYS A 674 -13.78 -17.01 -8.63
C CYS A 674 -14.80 -16.48 -9.64
N HIS A 675 -15.49 -15.38 -9.31
CA HIS A 675 -16.35 -14.71 -10.29
C HIS A 675 -15.51 -13.93 -11.29
N LEU A 676 -15.89 -14.05 -12.56
CA LEU A 676 -15.23 -13.44 -13.72
C LEU A 676 -16.25 -12.56 -14.43
N TYR A 677 -15.96 -11.26 -14.51
CA TYR A 677 -16.97 -10.27 -14.90
C TYR A 677 -17.14 -10.14 -16.41
N LEU A 678 -16.13 -10.48 -17.22
CA LEU A 678 -16.19 -10.37 -18.68
C LEU A 678 -16.33 -11.73 -19.37
N ASP A 679 -16.90 -11.75 -20.58
CA ASP A 679 -16.86 -12.90 -21.49
C ASP A 679 -15.45 -13.17 -22.00
N GLU A 680 -14.85 -12.15 -22.62
CA GLU A 680 -13.52 -12.19 -23.21
C GLU A 680 -12.47 -11.66 -22.23
N VAL A 681 -11.30 -12.33 -22.19
CA VAL A 681 -10.14 -11.83 -21.46
C VAL A 681 -9.35 -10.82 -22.28
N SER A 682 -8.69 -9.88 -21.60
CA SER A 682 -7.66 -9.03 -22.19
C SER A 682 -6.46 -9.84 -22.69
N ASP A 683 -6.51 -10.25 -23.96
CA ASP A 683 -5.43 -11.01 -24.62
C ASP A 683 -4.21 -10.15 -25.00
N LYS A 684 -4.41 -8.84 -25.16
CA LYS A 684 -3.41 -7.92 -25.69
C LYS A 684 -3.02 -6.85 -24.68
N TRP A 685 -1.84 -7.03 -24.10
CA TRP A 685 -1.28 -6.16 -23.05
C TRP A 685 -1.42 -4.65 -23.29
N MET A 686 -1.08 -4.22 -24.52
CA MET A 686 -1.06 -2.82 -24.95
C MET A 686 -2.43 -2.27 -25.34
N LYS A 687 -3.48 -3.09 -25.32
CA LYS A 687 -4.87 -2.72 -25.62
C LYS A 687 -5.82 -3.44 -24.64
N PRO A 688 -5.68 -3.21 -23.33
CA PRO A 688 -6.32 -4.04 -22.31
C PRO A 688 -7.81 -3.75 -22.16
N ASP A 689 -8.51 -4.78 -21.69
CA ASP A 689 -9.85 -4.69 -21.10
C ASP A 689 -9.72 -5.04 -19.61
N PHE A 690 -10.39 -4.30 -18.73
CA PHE A 690 -10.26 -4.51 -17.28
C PHE A 690 -11.48 -3.97 -16.51
N ILE A 691 -11.54 -4.36 -15.23
CA ILE A 691 -12.64 -4.01 -14.32
C ILE A 691 -12.11 -3.59 -12.95
N GLN A 692 -12.98 -2.96 -12.16
CA GLN A 692 -12.89 -2.85 -10.70
C GLN A 692 -14.28 -3.14 -10.14
N ALA A 693 -14.42 -4.11 -9.23
CA ALA A 693 -15.73 -4.57 -8.78
C ALA A 693 -15.80 -4.73 -7.26
N SER A 694 -16.91 -4.26 -6.70
CA SER A 694 -17.34 -4.47 -5.31
C SER A 694 -18.87 -4.41 -5.29
N PRO A 695 -19.59 -5.53 -5.19
CA PRO A 695 -21.05 -5.56 -5.29
C PRO A 695 -21.71 -4.60 -4.28
N PRO A 696 -22.59 -3.66 -4.68
CA PRO A 696 -23.38 -3.58 -5.93
C PRO A 696 -22.76 -2.79 -7.11
N PHE A 697 -21.47 -2.49 -7.10
CA PHE A 697 -20.78 -1.64 -8.08
C PHE A 697 -19.74 -2.39 -8.92
N LEU A 698 -19.64 -2.00 -10.20
CA LEU A 698 -18.62 -2.42 -11.16
C LEU A 698 -18.23 -1.23 -12.04
N MET A 699 -16.94 -0.95 -12.15
CA MET A 699 -16.37 -0.18 -13.25
C MET A 699 -15.79 -1.15 -14.28
N VAL A 700 -16.02 -0.90 -15.56
CA VAL A 700 -15.45 -1.66 -16.68
C VAL A 700 -14.92 -0.70 -17.74
N GLN A 701 -13.73 -0.98 -18.27
CA GLN A 701 -13.09 -0.17 -19.30
C GLN A 701 -12.43 -1.07 -20.34
N SER A 702 -12.57 -0.68 -21.62
CA SER A 702 -11.90 -1.33 -22.74
C SER A 702 -11.07 -0.30 -23.49
N PHE A 703 -9.79 -0.59 -23.73
CA PHE A 703 -8.94 0.26 -24.57
C PHE A 703 -9.50 0.40 -26.00
N ARG A 704 -10.08 -0.68 -26.53
CA ARG A 704 -10.61 -0.75 -27.90
C ARG A 704 -12.07 -0.32 -28.01
N GLY A 705 -12.82 -0.37 -26.91
CA GLY A 705 -14.26 -0.20 -26.93
C GLY A 705 -14.99 -1.32 -27.68
N GLY A 706 -16.21 -1.04 -28.11
CA GLY A 706 -17.12 -1.97 -28.75
C GLY A 706 -17.92 -2.81 -27.75
N ARG A 707 -18.64 -3.81 -28.28
CA ARG A 707 -19.54 -4.63 -27.49
C ARG A 707 -18.78 -5.57 -26.54
N LYS A 708 -19.19 -5.60 -25.27
CA LYS A 708 -18.69 -6.53 -24.23
C LYS A 708 -19.84 -7.10 -23.42
N THR A 709 -19.75 -8.37 -23.04
CA THR A 709 -20.74 -8.99 -22.14
C THR A 709 -20.23 -8.93 -20.71
N VAL A 710 -21.05 -8.39 -19.80
CA VAL A 710 -20.79 -8.42 -18.36
C VAL A 710 -21.68 -9.46 -17.70
N TYR A 711 -21.06 -10.30 -16.87
CA TYR A 711 -21.74 -11.22 -15.95
C TYR A 711 -21.63 -10.72 -14.51
N LEU A 712 -22.75 -10.71 -13.80
CA LEU A 712 -22.87 -10.37 -12.39
C LEU A 712 -22.81 -11.64 -11.53
N PRO A 713 -22.33 -11.57 -10.28
CA PRO A 713 -22.21 -12.73 -9.40
C PRO A 713 -23.55 -13.32 -8.91
N HIS A 714 -24.68 -12.74 -9.33
CA HIS A 714 -26.04 -13.22 -9.04
C HIS A 714 -27.05 -12.47 -9.91
N ARG A 715 -28.22 -13.08 -10.11
CA ARG A 715 -29.34 -12.47 -10.82
C ARG A 715 -29.82 -11.20 -10.09
N ALA A 716 -29.74 -10.06 -10.76
CA ALA A 716 -30.14 -8.77 -10.22
C ALA A 716 -31.55 -8.39 -10.68
N SER A 717 -32.32 -7.78 -9.78
CA SER A 717 -33.67 -7.28 -10.09
C SER A 717 -33.65 -6.15 -11.11
N VAL A 718 -32.64 -5.28 -11.02
CA VAL A 718 -32.35 -4.18 -11.94
C VAL A 718 -30.83 -4.06 -12.06
N VAL A 719 -30.36 -3.87 -13.29
CA VAL A 719 -28.98 -3.49 -13.63
C VAL A 719 -29.05 -2.18 -14.41
N GLY A 720 -28.19 -1.22 -14.08
CA GLY A 720 -28.14 0.08 -14.75
C GLY A 720 -26.73 0.61 -14.94
N GLU A 721 -26.54 1.35 -16.04
CA GLU A 721 -25.35 2.15 -16.30
C GLU A 721 -25.53 3.52 -15.63
N TRP A 722 -24.62 3.90 -14.74
CA TRP A 722 -24.57 5.27 -14.22
C TRP A 722 -23.72 6.15 -15.14
N ARG A 723 -24.27 7.30 -15.53
CA ARG A 723 -23.59 8.28 -16.38
C ARG A 723 -23.96 9.69 -15.95
N ASP A 724 -22.98 10.41 -15.41
CA ASP A 724 -23.01 11.85 -15.13
C ASP A 724 -24.25 12.32 -14.33
N GLY A 725 -24.65 11.53 -13.34
CA GLY A 725 -25.78 11.78 -12.41
C GLY A 725 -27.06 11.00 -12.73
N GLU A 726 -27.14 10.35 -13.88
CA GLU A 726 -28.32 9.57 -14.29
C GLU A 726 -28.02 8.06 -14.30
N THR A 727 -29.05 7.22 -14.13
CA THR A 727 -28.92 5.76 -14.24
C THR A 727 -29.83 5.22 -15.34
N ARG A 728 -29.25 4.76 -16.44
CA ARG A 728 -29.98 4.09 -17.54
C ARG A 728 -30.13 2.61 -17.21
N VAL A 729 -31.37 2.11 -17.12
CA VAL A 729 -31.61 0.67 -16.95
C VAL A 729 -31.09 -0.08 -18.18
N LEU A 730 -30.24 -1.09 -17.95
CA LEU A 730 -29.70 -2.00 -18.95
C LEU A 730 -30.47 -3.32 -18.98
N GLY A 731 -30.97 -3.77 -17.83
CA GLY A 731 -31.67 -5.04 -17.69
C GLY A 731 -32.46 -5.15 -16.40
N ARG A 732 -33.37 -6.13 -16.36
CA ARG A 732 -34.18 -6.51 -15.20
C ARG A 732 -34.22 -8.04 -15.11
N ASP A 733 -34.24 -8.56 -13.88
CA ASP A 733 -34.21 -10.00 -13.60
C ASP A 733 -33.12 -10.72 -14.42
N THR A 734 -31.89 -10.20 -14.35
CA THR A 734 -30.76 -10.68 -15.14
C THR A 734 -29.45 -10.63 -14.35
N ASP A 735 -28.61 -11.63 -14.56
CA ASP A 735 -27.20 -11.67 -14.18
C ASP A 735 -26.28 -11.24 -15.35
N ARG A 736 -26.83 -10.99 -16.53
CA ARG A 736 -26.08 -10.62 -17.74
C ARG A 736 -26.55 -9.29 -18.31
N VAL A 737 -25.59 -8.45 -18.71
CA VAL A 737 -25.85 -7.27 -19.55
C VAL A 737 -24.79 -7.16 -20.65
N ASP A 738 -25.23 -6.76 -21.85
CA ASP A 738 -24.33 -6.43 -22.95
C ASP A 738 -24.13 -4.90 -22.94
N LEU A 739 -22.86 -4.46 -22.99
CA LEU A 739 -22.47 -3.05 -23.01
C LEU A 739 -21.85 -2.71 -24.35
N ASP A 740 -22.01 -1.46 -24.81
CA ASP A 740 -21.23 -0.90 -25.92
C ASP A 740 -20.28 0.16 -25.36
N LEU A 741 -19.00 -0.19 -25.25
CA LEU A 741 -18.00 0.62 -24.56
C LEU A 741 -17.34 1.60 -25.54
N ARG A 742 -17.13 2.84 -25.10
CA ARG A 742 -16.32 3.80 -25.85
C ARG A 742 -14.83 3.51 -25.64
N PRO A 743 -13.97 3.51 -26.69
CA PRO A 743 -12.55 3.21 -26.56
C PRO A 743 -11.87 4.08 -25.50
N GLY A 744 -11.26 3.42 -24.51
CA GLY A 744 -10.52 4.07 -23.42
C GLY A 744 -11.38 4.82 -22.39
N HIS A 745 -12.72 4.74 -22.42
CA HIS A 745 -13.59 5.33 -21.39
C HIS A 745 -14.18 4.25 -20.47
N PRO A 746 -14.24 4.47 -19.15
CA PRO A 746 -14.92 3.56 -18.24
C PRO A 746 -16.45 3.72 -18.31
N ALA A 747 -17.16 2.62 -18.12
CA ALA A 747 -18.58 2.58 -17.80
C ALA A 747 -18.78 2.11 -16.35
N TYR A 748 -19.74 2.70 -15.65
CA TYR A 748 -20.09 2.34 -14.28
C TYR A 748 -21.42 1.60 -14.26
N ILE A 749 -21.44 0.41 -13.69
CA ILE A 749 -22.60 -0.47 -13.59
C ILE A 749 -22.98 -0.60 -12.11
N LEU A 750 -24.27 -0.36 -11.84
CA LEU A 750 -24.90 -0.56 -10.53
C LEU A 750 -25.97 -1.64 -10.66
N TRP A 751 -26.10 -2.51 -9.67
CA TRP A 751 -27.17 -3.52 -9.65
C TRP A 751 -27.80 -3.72 -8.27
N ARG A 752 -29.06 -4.15 -8.25
CA ARG A 752 -29.78 -4.45 -6.99
C ARG A 752 -30.12 -5.92 -6.88
N ARG A 753 -29.66 -6.57 -5.81
CA ARG A 753 -30.17 -7.89 -5.39
C ARG A 753 -31.70 -7.83 -5.31
N GLY A 754 -32.37 -8.87 -5.82
CA GLY A 754 -33.83 -8.96 -5.71
C GLY A 754 -34.26 -9.05 -4.26
N SER A 755 -35.37 -8.39 -3.93
CA SER A 755 -35.96 -8.47 -2.60
C SER A 755 -36.45 -9.89 -2.30
N ILE A 756 -36.05 -10.42 -1.15
CA ILE A 756 -37.02 -11.20 -0.38
C ILE A 756 -38.12 -10.20 0.00
N ARG A 757 -39.38 -10.60 -0.27
CA ARG A 757 -40.57 -9.73 -0.32
C ARG A 757 -40.72 -8.76 0.84
#